data_AF-A0A933HPM0-F1
#
_entry.id   AF-A0A933HPM0-F1
#
_cell.length_a   1.000
_cell.length_b   1.000
_cell.length_c   1.000
_cell.angle_alpha   90.00
_cell.angle_beta   90.00
_cell.angle_gamma   90.00
#
_symmetry.space_group_name_H-M   'P 1'
#
loop_
_entity.id
_entity.type
_entity.pdbx_description
1 polymer ?
#
loop_
_entity_poly.entity_id
_entity_poly.type
_entity_poly.pdbx_seq_one_letter_code
_entity_poly.pdbx_strand_id
1 'polypeptide(L)'
;MTVVLFPDMSDEKKLTPMLAQYRSLKARFPDAILLFRLGDFYETFEADAKTCARELELVLTHRSFAKGVRLPMAGVPHHHVQAYIAKLIDKGFKVALVEQLEDPKKVKRLVKREVVRVITPGTVVEDALLKSKSDNYLAAISFQAEASNVKRESSNVKRETSNVKRETSNVIYGLAFIDLSTGEFATTQIEGVDAQSKLFDELERVQASELILPPALANDETFVGRINAIRAARISPLSERAFQEDEARRVLQEHFRVNTLHAFGCEELPFAICAAGAALHYLQNNQPAALTPNPSPNNRERGEMPLQHLNHLWTYSLETYMTLDAATRRNLELTSPLTPLPSLHSGQALQGEGKTARSLFGVLDHTETAMGARLLKRWIHQPLLDLEQIHLRQGAVAELHRDAFLRADIRKLLDGLYDVERLVGRLGFGAANARDLIGLKRALLRIPKIKARLQDAQSEKLRALNQELDELRDVLETIDRALVDDPPILIKEGGLIKENFDPTLDELRDGAAEGKAWLAALEEKERKRTGIKTLRVRYNEVFGFFIEAPRRDAKLIPKEYERRATISHAERYVTQELKAREQTILATQDRVKDLEYELFVNVRREVASHAARLQTAARILAQLDALGSLAEAAARYNYVQPMVDDDAVIEIHEGRHPVVERFLRDGEFFVPNNALLDRDNQRVIILTGPNMSGKSVFIRQIALIVLMAQIGSFVPASYARIGLTDRIFTRVGASDDIAQGRSTFLVEMSETSHILHHATPRSLIVLDEVGRGTSTYDGISLAWAIAEELHNLVGAKTLFATHYHEMTQLPQSPSIIEHGGAVKNFTMAVQERDNNVIFLRQVIEGGAEKSFGIHVAQLAGLPSRVIARANEVLHNLEQERDGERESGRAGERESGRAGERESERARDESVENVRRNVPTDEAQYAISNTRYTTAREERAVYDARVEAWRNVLREISDVDIANMTPVQALVLLNEMQQRISVLEDKTNPRI
;
A
#
# COMPACT_ATOMS: atom_id res chain seq x y z
N MET A 1 -25.31 11.81 0.67
CA MET A 1 -25.82 11.70 -0.73
C MET A 1 -26.39 13.04 -1.19
N THR A 2 -26.26 13.38 -2.48
CA THR A 2 -27.00 14.49 -3.11
C THR A 2 -27.77 13.93 -4.31
N VAL A 3 -29.10 13.96 -4.26
CA VAL A 3 -29.95 13.42 -5.33
C VAL A 3 -29.89 14.35 -6.54
N VAL A 4 -29.12 13.97 -7.56
CA VAL A 4 -29.16 14.65 -8.87
C VAL A 4 -30.45 14.23 -9.56
N LEU A 5 -31.45 15.11 -9.53
CA LEU A 5 -32.67 14.95 -10.32
C LEU A 5 -32.30 15.00 -11.82
N PHE A 6 -32.45 13.87 -12.50
CA PHE A 6 -32.35 13.82 -13.95
C PHE A 6 -33.49 14.66 -14.57
N PRO A 7 -33.22 15.48 -15.61
CA PRO A 7 -34.29 16.10 -16.37
C PRO A 7 -35.10 15.03 -17.12
N ASP A 8 -36.37 15.35 -17.37
CA ASP A 8 -37.39 14.42 -17.86
C ASP A 8 -36.97 13.62 -19.12
N MET A 9 -37.32 12.32 -19.13
CA MET A 9 -36.93 11.34 -20.15
C MET A 9 -37.82 11.37 -21.41
N SER A 10 -38.70 12.37 -21.54
CA SER A 10 -39.78 12.41 -22.54
C SER A 10 -39.37 12.82 -23.96
N ASP A 11 -38.11 13.16 -24.22
CA ASP A 11 -37.68 13.90 -25.43
C ASP A 11 -36.59 13.21 -26.29
N GLU A 12 -36.54 11.87 -26.31
CA GLU A 12 -35.55 11.09 -27.09
C GLU A 12 -35.46 11.50 -28.57
N LYS A 13 -36.57 11.94 -29.17
CA LYS A 13 -36.68 12.30 -30.60
C LYS A 13 -35.84 13.51 -31.03
N LYS A 14 -35.16 14.22 -30.11
CA LYS A 14 -34.24 15.33 -30.41
C LYS A 14 -32.75 14.99 -30.27
N LEU A 15 -32.38 13.80 -29.79
CA LEU A 15 -30.98 13.43 -29.57
C LEU A 15 -30.30 12.99 -30.87
N THR A 16 -29.00 13.28 -31.01
CA THR A 16 -28.22 12.67 -32.11
C THR A 16 -27.99 11.19 -31.83
N PRO A 17 -27.89 10.33 -32.86
CA PRO A 17 -27.59 8.91 -32.67
C PRO A 17 -26.31 8.65 -31.86
N MET A 18 -25.30 9.50 -31.98
CA MET A 18 -24.05 9.39 -31.20
C MET A 18 -24.25 9.76 -29.72
N LEU A 19 -25.01 10.82 -29.42
CA LEU A 19 -25.30 11.21 -28.04
C LEU A 19 -26.25 10.22 -27.35
N ALA A 20 -27.21 9.64 -28.08
CA ALA A 20 -28.04 8.54 -27.60
C ALA A 20 -27.19 7.28 -27.29
N GLN A 21 -26.26 6.91 -28.18
CA GLN A 21 -25.29 5.83 -27.96
C GLN A 21 -24.41 6.09 -26.70
N TYR A 22 -23.89 7.32 -26.54
CA TYR A 22 -23.13 7.70 -25.34
C TYR A 22 -23.96 7.61 -24.06
N ARG A 23 -25.15 8.23 -24.01
CA ARG A 23 -26.02 8.23 -22.83
C ARG A 23 -26.51 6.82 -22.46
N SER A 24 -26.80 5.97 -23.45
CA SER A 24 -27.16 4.56 -23.23
C SER A 24 -26.02 3.77 -22.55
N LEU A 25 -24.77 3.98 -22.98
CA LEU A 25 -23.60 3.38 -22.32
C LEU A 25 -23.32 4.00 -20.94
N LYS A 26 -23.48 5.32 -20.77
CA LYS A 26 -23.32 6.00 -19.48
C LYS A 26 -24.37 5.55 -18.46
N ALA A 27 -25.60 5.27 -18.88
CA ALA A 27 -26.66 4.72 -18.02
C ALA A 27 -26.35 3.31 -17.51
N ARG A 28 -25.56 2.51 -18.26
CA ARG A 28 -25.07 1.19 -17.82
C ARG A 28 -23.89 1.28 -16.86
N PHE A 29 -23.10 2.35 -16.91
CA PHE A 29 -21.91 2.57 -16.08
C PHE A 29 -21.92 3.98 -15.46
N PRO A 30 -22.89 4.31 -14.60
CA PRO A 30 -23.07 5.67 -14.09
C PRO A 30 -21.90 6.14 -13.22
N ASP A 31 -21.26 5.20 -12.49
CA ASP A 31 -20.14 5.43 -11.57
C ASP A 31 -18.76 5.46 -12.23
N ALA A 32 -18.70 5.27 -13.57
CA ALA A 32 -17.47 5.23 -14.36
C ALA A 32 -17.36 6.44 -15.29
N ILE A 33 -16.16 7.00 -15.44
CA ILE A 33 -15.82 8.00 -16.47
C ILE A 33 -15.81 7.29 -17.84
N LEU A 34 -16.66 7.69 -18.77
CA LEU A 34 -16.71 7.10 -20.12
C LEU A 34 -15.72 7.75 -21.07
N LEU A 35 -14.60 7.08 -21.33
CA LEU A 35 -13.66 7.42 -22.40
C LEU A 35 -14.20 6.89 -23.74
N PHE A 36 -14.83 7.76 -24.53
CA PHE A 36 -15.59 7.40 -25.72
C PHE A 36 -14.79 7.65 -27.01
N ARG A 37 -14.40 6.57 -27.71
CA ARG A 37 -13.51 6.69 -28.88
C ARG A 37 -14.17 7.35 -30.08
N LEU A 38 -13.60 8.48 -30.51
CA LEU A 38 -13.99 9.27 -31.66
C LEU A 38 -12.75 9.58 -32.52
N GLY A 39 -12.40 8.61 -33.38
CA GLY A 39 -11.19 8.67 -34.20
C GLY A 39 -9.96 8.37 -33.36
N ASP A 40 -8.98 9.28 -33.40
CA ASP A 40 -7.71 9.20 -32.68
C ASP A 40 -7.74 9.84 -31.29
N PHE A 41 -8.94 10.14 -30.78
CA PHE A 41 -9.17 10.66 -29.44
C PHE A 41 -10.19 9.80 -28.68
N TYR A 42 -10.02 9.73 -27.36
CA TYR A 42 -11.12 9.42 -26.45
C TYR A 42 -11.69 10.74 -25.93
N GLU A 43 -12.99 10.93 -26.11
CA GLU A 43 -13.72 12.10 -25.59
C GLU A 43 -14.59 11.70 -24.40
N THR A 44 -14.84 12.66 -23.53
CA THR A 44 -15.77 12.59 -22.38
C THR A 44 -16.77 13.73 -22.52
N PHE A 45 -17.99 13.54 -22.05
CA PHE A 45 -19.05 14.56 -22.14
C PHE A 45 -19.73 14.83 -20.79
N GLU A 46 -20.42 15.97 -20.71
CA GLU A 46 -21.33 16.32 -19.60
C GLU A 46 -20.61 16.45 -18.24
N ALA A 47 -20.87 15.55 -17.29
CA ALA A 47 -20.21 15.56 -15.97
C ALA A 47 -18.77 15.01 -16.04
N ASP A 48 -18.58 13.90 -16.77
CA ASP A 48 -17.29 13.24 -16.95
C ASP A 48 -16.25 14.18 -17.57
N ALA A 49 -16.69 15.04 -18.51
CA ALA A 49 -15.87 16.10 -19.09
C ALA A 49 -15.35 17.12 -18.07
N LYS A 50 -16.21 17.57 -17.14
CA LYS A 50 -15.82 18.52 -16.09
C LYS A 50 -14.84 17.89 -15.10
N THR A 51 -15.08 16.62 -14.74
CA THR A 51 -14.18 15.84 -13.88
C THR A 51 -12.83 15.66 -14.56
N CYS A 52 -12.78 15.20 -15.81
CA CYS A 52 -11.53 15.03 -16.54
C CYS A 52 -10.76 16.34 -16.74
N ALA A 53 -11.46 17.45 -17.05
CA ALA A 53 -10.82 18.76 -17.15
C ALA A 53 -10.13 19.19 -15.84
N ARG A 54 -10.82 19.04 -14.70
CA ARG A 54 -10.27 19.38 -13.37
C ARG A 54 -9.15 18.42 -12.94
N GLU A 55 -9.35 17.12 -13.10
CA GLU A 55 -8.47 16.11 -12.51
C GLU A 55 -7.23 15.77 -13.35
N LEU A 56 -7.28 16.06 -14.66
CA LEU A 56 -6.20 15.79 -15.62
C LEU A 56 -5.60 17.07 -16.23
N GLU A 57 -6.02 18.25 -15.76
CA GLU A 57 -5.57 19.57 -16.25
C GLU A 57 -5.83 19.76 -17.76
N LEU A 58 -6.95 19.21 -18.25
CA LEU A 58 -7.36 19.28 -19.65
C LEU A 58 -8.25 20.50 -19.92
N VAL A 59 -8.09 21.11 -21.10
CA VAL A 59 -8.93 22.23 -21.54
C VAL A 59 -10.38 21.77 -21.69
N LEU A 60 -11.29 22.34 -20.87
CA LEU A 60 -12.72 22.08 -20.98
C LEU A 60 -13.30 22.81 -22.19
N THR A 61 -13.61 22.06 -23.24
CA THR A 61 -14.24 22.55 -24.47
C THR A 61 -15.74 22.23 -24.49
N HIS A 62 -16.41 22.49 -25.61
CA HIS A 62 -17.86 22.32 -25.73
C HIS A 62 -18.28 21.88 -27.15
N ARG A 63 -18.82 20.67 -27.28
CA ARG A 63 -19.29 20.08 -28.54
C ARG A 63 -20.78 20.39 -28.77
N SER A 64 -21.14 20.77 -29.99
CA SER A 64 -22.54 20.92 -30.41
C SER A 64 -23.05 19.62 -31.01
N PHE A 65 -24.26 19.20 -30.62
CA PHE A 65 -24.91 17.99 -31.16
C PHE A 65 -26.18 18.33 -31.96
N ALA A 66 -26.94 19.35 -31.55
CA ALA A 66 -28.11 19.83 -32.27
C ALA A 66 -28.23 21.35 -32.14
N LYS A 67 -29.14 21.97 -32.92
CA LYS A 67 -29.39 23.42 -32.85
C LYS A 67 -29.88 23.79 -31.44
N GLY A 68 -29.03 24.47 -30.67
CA GLY A 68 -29.28 24.82 -29.25
C GLY A 68 -28.74 23.82 -28.22
N VAL A 69 -28.28 22.63 -28.63
CA VAL A 69 -27.73 21.60 -27.73
C VAL A 69 -26.20 21.58 -27.83
N ARG A 70 -25.55 22.15 -26.81
CA ARG A 70 -24.09 22.22 -26.68
C ARG A 70 -23.67 21.67 -25.31
N LEU A 71 -22.84 20.63 -25.29
CA LEU A 71 -22.44 19.92 -24.08
C LEU A 71 -20.94 20.17 -23.77
N PRO A 72 -20.54 20.21 -22.48
CA PRO A 72 -19.13 20.20 -22.09
C PRO A 72 -18.41 18.96 -22.62
N MET A 73 -17.15 19.13 -23.01
CA MET A 73 -16.31 18.09 -23.61
C MET A 73 -14.84 18.25 -23.20
N ALA A 74 -14.22 17.16 -22.74
CA ALA A 74 -12.77 17.05 -22.59
C ALA A 74 -12.30 15.76 -23.30
N GLY A 75 -11.07 15.72 -23.81
CA GLY A 75 -10.59 14.55 -24.55
C GLY A 75 -9.07 14.42 -24.56
N VAL A 76 -8.60 13.20 -24.80
CA VAL A 76 -7.18 12.82 -24.77
C VAL A 76 -6.80 12.02 -26.02
N PRO A 77 -5.57 12.17 -26.56
CA PRO A 77 -5.12 11.38 -27.71
C PRO A 77 -5.09 9.88 -27.37
N HIS A 78 -5.61 9.06 -28.28
CA HIS A 78 -5.67 7.59 -28.15
C HIS A 78 -4.30 6.99 -27.78
N HIS A 79 -3.23 7.45 -28.42
CA HIS A 79 -1.86 6.94 -28.24
C HIS A 79 -1.24 7.27 -26.88
N HIS A 80 -1.84 8.17 -26.10
CA HIS A 80 -1.37 8.56 -24.76
C HIS A 80 -2.39 8.26 -23.65
N VAL A 81 -3.51 7.60 -23.97
CA VAL A 81 -4.65 7.42 -23.05
C VAL A 81 -4.24 6.76 -21.72
N GLN A 82 -3.30 5.81 -21.73
CA GLN A 82 -2.84 5.08 -20.54
C GLN A 82 -2.30 6.02 -19.45
N ALA A 83 -1.54 7.06 -19.81
CA ALA A 83 -1.00 8.01 -18.83
C ALA A 83 -2.10 8.89 -18.18
N TYR A 84 -3.22 9.10 -18.87
CA TYR A 84 -4.39 9.78 -18.31
C TYR A 84 -5.26 8.83 -17.47
N ILE A 85 -5.37 7.56 -17.87
CA ILE A 85 -6.01 6.51 -17.06
C ILE A 85 -5.27 6.38 -15.72
N ALA A 86 -3.93 6.31 -15.72
CA ALA A 86 -3.11 6.29 -14.51
C ALA A 86 -3.53 7.35 -13.49
N LYS A 87 -3.55 8.63 -13.91
CA LYS A 87 -3.95 9.77 -13.08
C LYS A 87 -5.39 9.71 -12.58
N LEU A 88 -6.31 9.07 -13.30
CA LEU A 88 -7.69 8.84 -12.83
C LEU A 88 -7.74 7.70 -11.80
N ILE A 89 -7.01 6.61 -12.03
CA ILE A 89 -6.98 5.45 -11.14
C ILE A 89 -6.27 5.78 -9.80
N ASP A 90 -5.14 6.50 -9.83
CA ASP A 90 -4.45 7.01 -8.63
C ASP A 90 -5.35 7.94 -7.78
N LYS A 91 -6.37 8.55 -8.40
CA LYS A 91 -7.39 9.40 -7.73
C LYS A 91 -8.67 8.64 -7.37
N GLY A 92 -8.68 7.31 -7.45
CA GLY A 92 -9.81 6.45 -7.04
C GLY A 92 -10.99 6.40 -8.03
N PHE A 93 -10.86 7.01 -9.21
CA PHE A 93 -11.92 6.95 -10.23
C PHE A 93 -11.98 5.57 -10.91
N LYS A 94 -13.15 5.27 -11.46
CA LYS A 94 -13.41 4.14 -12.36
C LYS A 94 -13.53 4.66 -13.77
N VAL A 95 -13.00 3.93 -14.76
CA VAL A 95 -12.90 4.37 -16.15
C VAL A 95 -13.44 3.27 -17.07
N ALA A 96 -14.38 3.61 -17.95
CA ALA A 96 -14.91 2.70 -18.96
C ALA A 96 -14.37 3.08 -20.34
N LEU A 97 -13.64 2.15 -20.98
CA LEU A 97 -13.12 2.31 -22.34
C LEU A 97 -14.19 1.87 -23.35
N VAL A 98 -14.68 2.81 -24.16
CA VAL A 98 -15.64 2.56 -25.23
C VAL A 98 -14.95 2.60 -26.59
N GLU A 99 -14.87 1.43 -27.23
CA GLU A 99 -14.23 1.24 -28.53
C GLU A 99 -15.21 1.19 -29.70
N GLN A 100 -14.66 1.28 -30.91
CA GLN A 100 -15.41 1.12 -32.16
C GLN A 100 -15.31 -0.34 -32.62
N LEU A 101 -16.45 -1.04 -32.67
CA LEU A 101 -16.51 -2.46 -33.04
C LEU A 101 -16.56 -2.71 -34.56
N GLU A 102 -16.75 -1.65 -35.35
CA GLU A 102 -16.84 -1.70 -36.80
C GLU A 102 -15.90 -0.66 -37.42
N ASP A 103 -15.24 -0.98 -38.53
CA ASP A 103 -14.44 -0.01 -39.28
C ASP A 103 -15.34 1.10 -39.86
N PRO A 104 -15.12 2.39 -39.51
CA PRO A 104 -15.88 3.51 -40.06
C PRO A 104 -15.86 3.59 -41.60
N LYS A 105 -14.83 3.04 -42.26
CA LYS A 105 -14.70 3.04 -43.72
C LYS A 105 -15.59 1.98 -44.39
N LYS A 106 -15.99 0.94 -43.65
CA LYS A 106 -16.80 -0.20 -44.16
C LYS A 106 -18.31 -0.01 -43.92
N VAL A 107 -18.73 0.97 -43.13
CA VAL A 107 -20.10 1.07 -42.59
C VAL A 107 -20.77 2.43 -42.88
N LYS A 108 -21.93 2.41 -43.56
CA LYS A 108 -22.72 3.62 -43.90
C LYS A 108 -23.65 4.13 -42.78
N ARG A 109 -23.82 3.36 -41.69
CA ARG A 109 -24.60 3.73 -40.49
C ARG A 109 -23.70 4.29 -39.39
N LEU A 110 -24.28 4.72 -38.27
CA LEU A 110 -23.49 4.98 -37.06
C LEU A 110 -22.73 3.70 -36.65
N VAL A 111 -21.40 3.80 -36.60
CA VAL A 111 -20.50 2.74 -36.11
C VAL A 111 -20.93 2.25 -34.73
N LYS A 112 -21.10 0.93 -34.58
CA LYS A 112 -21.39 0.32 -33.27
C LYS A 112 -20.21 0.56 -32.33
N ARG A 113 -20.53 1.07 -31.13
CA ARG A 113 -19.61 1.19 -30.00
C ARG A 113 -20.13 0.41 -28.82
N GLU A 114 -19.22 -0.09 -28.00
CA GLU A 114 -19.48 -0.87 -26.79
C GLU A 114 -18.36 -0.57 -25.79
N VAL A 115 -18.62 -0.68 -24.49
CA VAL A 115 -17.53 -0.74 -23.51
C VAL A 115 -16.78 -2.05 -23.76
N VAL A 116 -15.46 -1.99 -23.96
CA VAL A 116 -14.61 -3.19 -24.10
C VAL A 116 -13.87 -3.55 -22.82
N ARG A 117 -13.70 -2.57 -21.92
CA ARG A 117 -13.09 -2.80 -20.60
C ARG A 117 -13.54 -1.73 -19.62
N VAL A 118 -13.76 -2.13 -18.37
CA VAL A 118 -13.80 -1.23 -17.22
C VAL A 118 -12.50 -1.38 -16.45
N ILE A 119 -11.89 -0.26 -16.06
CA ILE A 119 -10.66 -0.19 -15.28
C ILE A 119 -10.99 0.53 -13.97
N THR A 120 -10.63 -0.08 -12.85
CA THR A 120 -10.78 0.42 -11.48
C THR A 120 -9.45 0.26 -10.74
N PRO A 121 -9.26 0.89 -9.56
CA PRO A 121 -8.05 0.72 -8.77
C PRO A 121 -7.70 -0.75 -8.42
N GLY A 122 -8.69 -1.64 -8.27
CA GLY A 122 -8.45 -3.08 -8.05
C GLY A 122 -8.29 -3.92 -9.32
N THR A 123 -8.47 -3.38 -10.53
CA THR A 123 -8.54 -4.17 -11.79
C THR A 123 -7.51 -3.74 -12.86
N VAL A 124 -6.39 -3.21 -12.40
CA VAL A 124 -5.23 -2.86 -13.22
C VAL A 124 -4.38 -4.10 -13.53
N VAL A 125 -3.98 -4.30 -14.79
CA VAL A 125 -3.04 -5.37 -15.21
C VAL A 125 -1.88 -4.85 -16.09
N GLU A 126 -1.97 -3.61 -16.55
CA GLU A 126 -0.94 -2.91 -17.30
C GLU A 126 0.25 -2.55 -16.39
N ASP A 127 1.44 -3.01 -16.74
CA ASP A 127 2.64 -2.80 -15.91
C ASP A 127 2.98 -1.30 -15.74
N ALA A 128 2.71 -0.49 -16.77
CA ALA A 128 2.85 0.98 -16.72
C ALA A 128 1.90 1.69 -15.75
N LEU A 129 0.92 0.97 -15.18
CA LEU A 129 -0.05 1.45 -14.18
C LEU A 129 0.18 0.82 -12.80
N LEU A 130 1.15 -0.10 -12.65
CA LEU A 130 1.40 -0.87 -11.44
C LEU A 130 2.78 -0.54 -10.86
N LYS A 131 2.89 -0.49 -9.53
CA LYS A 131 4.18 -0.38 -8.84
C LYS A 131 4.82 -1.78 -8.83
N SER A 132 6.08 -1.91 -9.26
CA SER A 132 6.72 -3.22 -9.47
C SER A 132 6.78 -4.08 -8.20
N LYS A 133 7.43 -3.57 -7.14
CA LYS A 133 7.59 -4.23 -5.83
C LYS A 133 6.33 -4.16 -4.93
N SER A 134 5.14 -4.02 -5.51
CA SER A 134 3.86 -4.00 -4.77
C SER A 134 2.77 -4.82 -5.47
N ASP A 135 2.02 -5.56 -4.66
CA ASP A 135 0.73 -6.16 -5.00
C ASP A 135 -0.34 -5.05 -5.21
N ASN A 136 -1.41 -5.35 -5.96
CA ASN A 136 -2.53 -4.44 -6.19
C ASN A 136 -3.89 -5.17 -6.02
N TYR A 137 -4.27 -5.39 -4.76
CA TYR A 137 -5.47 -6.13 -4.43
C TYR A 137 -6.78 -5.36 -4.64
N LEU A 138 -7.75 -6.07 -5.23
CA LEU A 138 -9.17 -5.89 -5.06
C LEU A 138 -9.63 -6.77 -3.89
N ALA A 139 -10.35 -6.24 -2.91
CA ALA A 139 -10.90 -7.04 -1.80
C ALA A 139 -12.44 -6.98 -1.77
N ALA A 140 -13.07 -7.95 -1.11
CA ALA A 140 -14.50 -7.99 -0.84
C ALA A 140 -14.76 -8.44 0.60
N ILE A 141 -15.78 -7.84 1.25
CA ILE A 141 -16.20 -8.21 2.60
C ILE A 141 -17.66 -8.66 2.58
N SER A 142 -17.94 -9.85 3.09
CA SER A 142 -19.28 -10.27 3.50
C SER A 142 -19.41 -10.23 5.02
N PHE A 143 -20.63 -10.18 5.56
CA PHE A 143 -20.85 -10.24 7.00
C PHE A 143 -22.23 -10.80 7.33
N GLN A 144 -22.37 -11.33 8.55
CA GLN A 144 -23.66 -11.55 9.19
C GLN A 144 -23.54 -11.26 10.69
N ALA A 145 -24.47 -10.45 11.21
CA ALA A 145 -24.67 -10.35 12.65
C ALA A 145 -25.54 -11.51 13.12
N GLU A 146 -25.12 -12.22 14.17
CA GLU A 146 -25.99 -13.19 14.84
C GLU A 146 -27.16 -12.45 15.50
N ALA A 147 -28.38 -12.74 15.03
CA ALA A 147 -29.58 -12.39 15.75
C ALA A 147 -29.68 -13.33 16.97
N SER A 148 -29.51 -12.78 18.18
CA SER A 148 -29.56 -13.56 19.42
C SER A 148 -30.93 -14.21 19.59
N ASN A 149 -30.98 -15.53 19.35
CA ASN A 149 -32.20 -16.34 19.29
C ASN A 149 -32.77 -16.67 20.68
N VAL A 150 -32.95 -15.64 21.51
CA VAL A 150 -33.67 -15.74 22.78
C VAL A 150 -35.14 -15.95 22.48
N LYS A 151 -35.62 -17.18 22.68
CA LYS A 151 -37.04 -17.53 22.62
C LYS A 151 -37.82 -16.58 23.53
N ARG A 152 -38.83 -15.91 22.99
CA ARG A 152 -39.80 -15.12 23.78
C ARG A 152 -40.74 -16.05 24.54
N GLU A 153 -40.26 -16.60 25.65
CA GLU A 153 -41.15 -17.20 26.65
C GLU A 153 -41.79 -16.08 27.50
N SER A 154 -43.11 -16.15 27.63
CA SER A 154 -43.93 -15.04 28.12
C SER A 154 -44.10 -15.08 29.64
N SER A 155 -43.43 -14.18 30.37
CA SER A 155 -43.73 -13.94 31.79
C SER A 155 -43.67 -12.45 32.17
N ASN A 156 -44.77 -11.91 32.68
CA ASN A 156 -44.86 -10.53 33.15
C ASN A 156 -44.14 -10.32 34.49
N VAL A 157 -43.06 -9.54 34.53
CA VAL A 157 -42.58 -8.84 35.73
C VAL A 157 -42.29 -7.38 35.37
N LYS A 158 -42.45 -6.46 36.33
CA LYS A 158 -42.36 -5.01 36.11
C LYS A 158 -40.91 -4.50 36.12
N ARG A 159 -40.72 -3.33 35.51
CA ARG A 159 -39.48 -2.54 35.44
C ARG A 159 -38.82 -2.38 36.82
N GLU A 160 -37.48 -2.39 36.85
CA GLU A 160 -36.71 -1.35 37.54
C GLU A 160 -35.27 -1.22 37.02
N THR A 161 -34.66 -0.06 37.31
CA THR A 161 -33.24 0.37 37.15
C THR A 161 -32.44 -0.02 35.88
N SER A 162 -31.95 1.03 35.22
CA SER A 162 -31.02 1.01 34.10
C SER A 162 -29.64 0.40 34.42
N ASN A 163 -29.24 -0.62 33.66
CA ASN A 163 -27.87 -0.75 33.15
C ASN A 163 -27.88 -1.65 31.91
N VAL A 164 -28.04 -1.04 30.73
CA VAL A 164 -28.03 -1.78 29.45
C VAL A 164 -26.59 -2.12 29.09
N LYS A 165 -26.13 -3.29 29.53
CA LYS A 165 -25.05 -3.99 28.85
C LYS A 165 -25.45 -4.10 27.38
N ARG A 166 -24.65 -3.54 26.47
CA ARG A 166 -24.80 -3.84 25.05
C ARG A 166 -24.40 -5.31 24.88
N GLU A 167 -25.38 -6.16 24.64
CA GLU A 167 -25.13 -7.52 24.17
C GLU A 167 -24.40 -7.42 22.83
N THR A 168 -23.12 -7.77 22.82
CA THR A 168 -22.32 -7.83 21.60
C THR A 168 -22.82 -9.01 20.78
N SER A 169 -23.62 -8.73 19.74
CA SER A 169 -23.86 -9.69 18.67
C SER A 169 -22.51 -10.18 18.16
N ASN A 170 -22.28 -11.50 18.12
CA ASN A 170 -21.18 -12.00 17.30
C ASN A 170 -21.46 -11.58 15.86
N VAL A 171 -20.47 -10.99 15.20
CA VAL A 171 -20.54 -10.68 13.78
C VAL A 171 -19.47 -11.48 13.10
N ILE A 172 -19.89 -12.42 12.26
CA ILE A 172 -18.97 -13.20 11.43
C ILE A 172 -18.71 -12.40 10.15
N TYR A 173 -17.45 -12.29 9.77
CA TYR A 173 -17.02 -11.64 8.54
C TYR A 173 -16.36 -12.65 7.61
N GLY A 174 -16.62 -12.51 6.31
CA GLY A 174 -15.84 -13.14 5.26
C GLY A 174 -14.99 -12.08 4.57
N LEU A 175 -13.71 -12.35 4.35
CA LEU A 175 -12.81 -11.48 3.60
C LEU A 175 -12.20 -12.28 2.46
N ALA A 176 -12.32 -11.77 1.24
CA ALA A 176 -11.61 -12.29 0.08
C ALA A 176 -10.79 -11.18 -0.59
N PHE A 177 -9.67 -11.53 -1.20
CA PHE A 177 -8.87 -10.62 -2.01
C PHE A 177 -8.30 -11.27 -3.26
N ILE A 178 -8.16 -10.48 -4.32
CA ILE A 178 -7.67 -10.87 -5.63
C ILE A 178 -6.65 -9.83 -6.11
N ASP A 179 -5.46 -10.27 -6.53
CA ASP A 179 -4.58 -9.46 -7.38
C ASP A 179 -4.76 -9.94 -8.82
N LEU A 180 -5.46 -9.11 -9.62
CA LEU A 180 -5.80 -9.43 -11.00
C LEU A 180 -4.57 -9.49 -11.91
N SER A 181 -3.45 -8.87 -11.51
CA SER A 181 -2.19 -8.85 -12.25
C SER A 181 -1.36 -10.11 -12.03
N THR A 182 -1.47 -10.79 -10.88
CA THR A 182 -0.74 -12.05 -10.59
C THR A 182 -1.61 -13.29 -10.76
N GLY A 183 -2.93 -13.15 -10.58
CA GLY A 183 -3.87 -14.25 -10.48
C GLY A 183 -3.97 -14.85 -9.08
N GLU A 184 -3.44 -14.17 -8.06
CA GLU A 184 -3.70 -14.52 -6.67
C GLU A 184 -5.17 -14.30 -6.31
N PHE A 185 -5.79 -15.28 -5.64
CA PHE A 185 -7.15 -15.21 -5.13
C PHE A 185 -7.25 -15.98 -3.80
N ALA A 186 -7.42 -15.27 -2.69
CA ALA A 186 -7.46 -15.86 -1.35
C ALA A 186 -8.73 -15.44 -0.59
N THR A 187 -9.13 -16.25 0.41
CA THR A 187 -10.28 -15.98 1.27
C THR A 187 -10.11 -16.52 2.69
N THR A 188 -10.74 -15.88 3.67
CA THR A 188 -10.80 -16.30 5.08
C THR A 188 -12.18 -15.99 5.66
N GLN A 189 -12.56 -16.76 6.68
CA GLN A 189 -13.66 -16.43 7.59
C GLN A 189 -13.06 -15.89 8.89
N ILE A 190 -13.72 -14.93 9.54
CA ILE A 190 -13.23 -14.25 10.74
C ILE A 190 -14.35 -14.25 11.79
N GLU A 191 -14.06 -14.89 12.91
CA GLU A 191 -15.02 -15.21 13.97
C GLU A 191 -14.50 -14.80 15.37
N GLY A 192 -15.42 -14.79 16.34
CA GLY A 192 -15.18 -14.40 17.73
C GLY A 192 -15.63 -12.97 18.06
N VAL A 193 -15.58 -12.64 19.36
CA VAL A 193 -15.97 -11.32 19.90
C VAL A 193 -15.11 -10.18 19.33
N ASP A 194 -13.88 -10.50 18.91
CA ASP A 194 -12.87 -9.60 18.33
C ASP A 194 -12.85 -9.61 16.79
N ALA A 195 -13.79 -10.30 16.12
CA ALA A 195 -13.79 -10.49 14.66
C ALA A 195 -13.72 -9.17 13.86
N GLN A 196 -14.35 -8.10 14.36
CA GLN A 196 -14.24 -6.79 13.71
C GLN A 196 -12.83 -6.20 13.81
N SER A 197 -12.08 -6.41 14.90
CA SER A 197 -10.69 -5.93 14.98
C SER A 197 -9.81 -6.71 14.02
N LYS A 198 -9.85 -8.05 14.10
CA LYS A 198 -9.15 -8.97 13.18
C LYS A 198 -9.35 -8.59 11.71
N LEU A 199 -10.58 -8.23 11.32
CA LEU A 199 -10.89 -7.75 9.96
C LEU A 199 -10.15 -6.44 9.62
N PHE A 200 -10.11 -5.45 10.52
CA PHE A 200 -9.42 -4.19 10.27
C PHE A 200 -7.89 -4.33 10.26
N ASP A 201 -7.32 -5.14 11.15
CA ASP A 201 -5.88 -5.47 11.15
C ASP A 201 -5.48 -6.18 9.85
N GLU A 202 -6.33 -7.07 9.34
CA GLU A 202 -6.13 -7.77 8.08
C GLU A 202 -6.34 -6.87 6.85
N LEU A 203 -7.23 -5.88 6.90
CA LEU A 203 -7.33 -4.83 5.88
C LEU A 203 -6.08 -3.92 5.84
N GLU A 204 -5.46 -3.62 6.98
CA GLU A 204 -4.15 -2.92 7.00
C GLU A 204 -2.98 -3.80 6.54
N ARG A 205 -3.10 -5.14 6.64
CA ARG A 205 -2.17 -6.08 6.00
C ARG A 205 -2.34 -6.13 4.48
N VAL A 206 -3.57 -6.28 3.98
CA VAL A 206 -3.88 -6.45 2.55
C VAL A 206 -3.72 -5.14 1.78
N GLN A 207 -4.03 -3.98 2.37
CA GLN A 207 -3.91 -2.66 1.74
C GLN A 207 -4.58 -2.57 0.35
N ALA A 208 -5.79 -3.12 0.22
CA ALA A 208 -6.52 -3.16 -1.06
C ALA A 208 -6.68 -1.77 -1.69
N SER A 209 -6.51 -1.67 -3.01
CA SER A 209 -6.75 -0.44 -3.78
C SER A 209 -8.25 -0.18 -3.97
N GLU A 210 -9.06 -1.22 -3.92
CA GLU A 210 -10.52 -1.18 -4.05
C GLU A 210 -11.17 -2.24 -3.15
N LEU A 211 -12.30 -1.89 -2.55
CA LEU A 211 -13.03 -2.72 -1.61
C LEU A 211 -14.51 -2.83 -2.01
N ILE A 212 -14.96 -4.05 -2.25
CA ILE A 212 -16.35 -4.38 -2.61
C ILE A 212 -17.11 -4.66 -1.32
N LEU A 213 -18.21 -3.93 -1.12
CA LEU A 213 -19.05 -4.05 0.07
C LEU A 213 -20.52 -4.32 -0.30
N PRO A 214 -21.27 -5.08 0.51
CA PRO A 214 -22.73 -5.10 0.44
C PRO A 214 -23.28 -3.71 0.79
N PRO A 215 -24.48 -3.34 0.31
CA PRO A 215 -25.05 -2.03 0.55
C PRO A 215 -25.22 -1.69 2.03
N ALA A 216 -25.41 -2.67 2.91
CA ALA A 216 -25.42 -2.43 4.36
C ALA A 216 -24.10 -1.84 4.89
N LEU A 217 -22.95 -2.47 4.61
CA LEU A 217 -21.63 -1.96 5.03
C LEU A 217 -21.21 -0.70 4.24
N ALA A 218 -21.59 -0.61 2.96
CA ALA A 218 -21.24 0.53 2.11
C ALA A 218 -21.93 1.85 2.53
N ASN A 219 -23.04 1.78 3.25
CA ASN A 219 -23.77 2.94 3.78
C ASN A 219 -23.48 3.22 5.27
N ASP A 220 -22.66 2.40 5.94
CA ASP A 220 -22.20 2.66 7.31
C ASP A 220 -21.02 3.65 7.27
N GLU A 221 -21.30 4.93 7.53
CA GLU A 221 -20.29 5.99 7.58
C GLU A 221 -19.20 5.75 8.63
N THR A 222 -19.46 4.96 9.68
CA THR A 222 -18.48 4.63 10.72
C THR A 222 -17.54 3.51 10.27
N PHE A 223 -18.07 2.48 9.61
CA PHE A 223 -17.30 1.38 9.04
C PHE A 223 -16.43 1.88 7.86
N VAL A 224 -17.04 2.63 6.93
CA VAL A 224 -16.33 3.29 5.82
C VAL A 224 -15.33 4.33 6.33
N GLY A 225 -15.64 5.06 7.40
CA GLY A 225 -14.71 5.97 8.06
C GLY A 225 -13.45 5.26 8.59
N ARG A 226 -13.60 4.08 9.22
CA ARG A 226 -12.46 3.27 9.66
C ARG A 226 -11.63 2.73 8.50
N ILE A 227 -12.26 2.27 7.41
CA ILE A 227 -11.55 1.83 6.19
C ILE A 227 -10.69 2.99 5.64
N ASN A 228 -11.27 4.17 5.46
CA ASN A 228 -10.57 5.34 4.92
C ASN A 228 -9.40 5.81 5.79
N ALA A 229 -9.46 5.61 7.12
CA ALA A 229 -8.38 5.93 8.05
C ALA A 229 -7.17 4.97 7.95
N ILE A 230 -7.40 3.72 7.53
CA ILE A 230 -6.33 2.76 7.20
C ILE A 230 -5.75 3.09 5.82
N ARG A 231 -6.64 3.27 4.82
CA ARG A 231 -6.28 3.55 3.43
C ARG A 231 -7.46 4.17 2.69
N ALA A 232 -7.20 5.22 1.92
CA ALA A 232 -8.14 5.79 0.97
C ALA A 232 -8.36 4.87 -0.26
N ALA A 233 -8.93 3.68 -0.02
CA ALA A 233 -9.31 2.71 -1.03
C ALA A 233 -10.63 3.12 -1.70
N ARG A 234 -10.84 2.74 -2.97
CA ARG A 234 -12.15 2.93 -3.61
C ARG A 234 -13.17 1.97 -2.98
N ILE A 235 -14.21 2.49 -2.33
CA ILE A 235 -15.40 1.69 -2.01
C ILE A 235 -16.24 1.51 -3.28
N SER A 236 -16.54 0.25 -3.62
CA SER A 236 -17.35 -0.13 -4.78
C SER A 236 -18.54 -1.00 -4.34
N PRO A 237 -19.71 -0.40 -4.06
CA PRO A 237 -20.87 -1.15 -3.60
C PRO A 237 -21.38 -2.14 -4.66
N LEU A 238 -21.71 -3.36 -4.23
CA LEU A 238 -22.31 -4.40 -5.07
C LEU A 238 -23.69 -4.80 -4.51
N SER A 239 -24.54 -5.46 -5.29
CA SER A 239 -25.88 -5.85 -4.85
C SER A 239 -25.84 -7.03 -3.86
N GLU A 240 -26.75 -7.05 -2.87
CA GLU A 240 -26.84 -8.11 -1.85
C GLU A 240 -26.91 -9.53 -2.45
N ARG A 241 -27.55 -9.68 -3.63
CA ARG A 241 -27.60 -10.97 -4.36
C ARG A 241 -26.21 -11.56 -4.63
N ALA A 242 -25.19 -10.73 -4.86
CA ALA A 242 -23.83 -11.22 -5.10
C ALA A 242 -23.14 -11.77 -3.83
N PHE A 243 -23.69 -11.46 -2.65
CA PHE A 243 -23.22 -11.94 -1.34
C PHE A 243 -24.14 -13.03 -0.76
N GLN A 244 -25.12 -13.53 -1.53
CA GLN A 244 -25.92 -14.70 -1.15
C GLN A 244 -25.13 -15.98 -1.44
N GLU A 245 -25.11 -16.92 -0.49
CA GLU A 245 -24.24 -18.10 -0.57
C GLU A 245 -24.50 -18.93 -1.83
N ASP A 246 -25.77 -19.23 -2.16
CA ASP A 246 -26.14 -20.00 -3.36
C ASP A 246 -25.53 -19.41 -4.65
N GLU A 247 -25.59 -18.09 -4.82
CA GLU A 247 -25.09 -17.39 -6.01
C GLU A 247 -23.57 -17.31 -6.00
N ALA A 248 -22.95 -17.01 -4.84
CA ALA A 248 -21.51 -16.95 -4.68
C ALA A 248 -20.85 -18.32 -4.90
N ARG A 249 -21.40 -19.37 -4.28
CA ARG A 249 -21.02 -20.78 -4.42
C ARG A 249 -21.15 -21.22 -5.88
N ARG A 250 -22.27 -20.91 -6.55
CA ARG A 250 -22.48 -21.17 -7.99
C ARG A 250 -21.42 -20.48 -8.86
N VAL A 251 -21.15 -19.19 -8.64
CA VAL A 251 -20.15 -18.42 -9.41
C VAL A 251 -18.74 -19.00 -9.27
N LEU A 252 -18.36 -19.45 -8.07
CA LEU A 252 -17.07 -20.11 -7.83
C LEU A 252 -17.01 -21.50 -8.47
N GLN A 253 -18.06 -22.31 -8.32
CA GLN A 253 -18.15 -23.67 -8.89
C GLN A 253 -18.13 -23.65 -10.44
N GLU A 254 -18.88 -22.75 -11.07
CA GLU A 254 -18.88 -22.56 -12.54
C GLU A 254 -17.51 -22.11 -13.06
N HIS A 255 -16.80 -21.26 -12.32
CA HIS A 255 -15.48 -20.75 -12.69
C HIS A 255 -14.37 -21.80 -12.54
N PHE A 256 -14.27 -22.44 -11.37
CA PHE A 256 -13.27 -23.46 -11.09
C PHE A 256 -13.60 -24.85 -11.68
N ARG A 257 -14.83 -25.04 -12.19
CA ARG A 257 -15.33 -26.29 -12.79
C ARG A 257 -15.37 -27.47 -11.80
N VAL A 258 -15.78 -27.18 -10.56
CA VAL A 258 -15.89 -28.15 -9.46
C VAL A 258 -17.32 -28.26 -8.95
N ASN A 259 -17.72 -29.44 -8.49
CA ASN A 259 -19.05 -29.66 -7.89
C ASN A 259 -19.11 -29.22 -6.41
N THR A 260 -17.95 -29.07 -5.76
CA THR A 260 -17.76 -28.76 -4.33
C THR A 260 -16.53 -27.87 -4.18
N LEU A 261 -16.51 -27.03 -3.14
CA LEU A 261 -15.39 -26.14 -2.80
C LEU A 261 -14.43 -26.73 -1.76
N HIS A 262 -14.69 -27.95 -1.27
CA HIS A 262 -13.85 -28.73 -0.36
C HIS A 262 -12.40 -28.86 -0.83
N ALA A 263 -12.13 -28.90 -2.14
CA ALA A 263 -10.78 -28.92 -2.69
C ALA A 263 -9.96 -27.63 -2.40
N PHE A 264 -10.64 -26.52 -2.10
CA PHE A 264 -10.04 -25.23 -1.74
C PHE A 264 -10.02 -24.96 -0.23
N GLY A 265 -10.68 -25.81 0.58
CA GLY A 265 -10.72 -25.68 2.04
C GLY A 265 -11.83 -24.78 2.60
N CYS A 266 -12.72 -24.22 1.76
CA CYS A 266 -13.79 -23.29 2.18
C CYS A 266 -15.22 -23.84 2.18
N GLU A 267 -15.44 -25.14 1.97
CA GLU A 267 -16.78 -25.76 1.87
C GLU A 267 -17.74 -25.33 3.00
N GLU A 268 -17.24 -25.36 4.24
CA GLU A 268 -17.94 -25.05 5.49
C GLU A 268 -17.77 -23.57 5.93
N LEU A 269 -17.22 -22.71 5.08
CA LEU A 269 -16.94 -21.29 5.36
C LEU A 269 -17.84 -20.38 4.50
N PRO A 270 -19.15 -20.29 4.80
CA PRO A 270 -20.13 -19.63 3.94
C PRO A 270 -19.82 -18.15 3.71
N PHE A 271 -19.25 -17.44 4.70
CA PHE A 271 -18.90 -16.03 4.53
C PHE A 271 -17.64 -15.88 3.68
N ALA A 272 -16.65 -16.76 3.83
CA ALA A 272 -15.49 -16.79 2.93
C ALA A 272 -15.92 -17.06 1.47
N ILE A 273 -16.89 -17.95 1.26
CA ILE A 273 -17.55 -18.22 -0.03
C ILE A 273 -18.26 -16.95 -0.54
N CYS A 274 -19.11 -16.30 0.26
CA CYS A 274 -19.83 -15.09 -0.14
C CYS A 274 -18.91 -13.94 -0.55
N ALA A 275 -17.83 -13.70 0.21
CA ALA A 275 -16.84 -12.69 -0.14
C ALA A 275 -16.10 -13.02 -1.44
N ALA A 276 -15.66 -14.29 -1.61
CA ALA A 276 -14.95 -14.73 -2.81
C ALA A 276 -15.83 -14.70 -4.07
N GLY A 277 -17.07 -15.17 -3.97
CA GLY A 277 -18.05 -15.13 -5.06
C GLY A 277 -18.42 -13.71 -5.45
N ALA A 278 -18.60 -12.80 -4.48
CA ALA A 278 -18.85 -11.37 -4.75
C ALA A 278 -17.66 -10.70 -5.47
N ALA A 279 -16.42 -10.99 -5.06
CA ALA A 279 -15.20 -10.49 -5.72
C ALA A 279 -15.11 -10.96 -7.17
N LEU A 280 -15.29 -12.27 -7.41
CA LEU A 280 -15.24 -12.84 -8.74
C LEU A 280 -16.41 -12.36 -9.63
N HIS A 281 -17.61 -12.25 -9.09
CA HIS A 281 -18.77 -11.69 -9.78
C HIS A 281 -18.56 -10.21 -10.16
N TYR A 282 -17.92 -9.41 -9.32
CA TYR A 282 -17.55 -8.02 -9.66
C TYR A 282 -16.54 -7.97 -10.82
N LEU A 283 -15.52 -8.84 -10.81
CA LEU A 283 -14.55 -8.94 -11.90
C LEU A 283 -15.21 -9.35 -13.22
N GLN A 284 -16.05 -10.39 -13.19
CA GLN A 284 -16.78 -10.90 -14.37
C GLN A 284 -17.71 -9.81 -14.96
N ASN A 285 -18.45 -9.06 -14.14
CA ASN A 285 -19.31 -7.97 -14.63
C ASN A 285 -18.54 -6.75 -15.17
N ASN A 286 -17.32 -6.49 -14.66
CA ASN A 286 -16.45 -5.44 -15.20
C ASN A 286 -15.69 -5.87 -16.48
N GLN A 287 -15.78 -7.14 -16.90
CA GLN A 287 -15.31 -7.61 -18.21
C GLN A 287 -16.46 -7.72 -19.23
N PRO A 288 -16.54 -6.82 -20.22
CA PRO A 288 -17.53 -6.93 -21.28
C PRO A 288 -17.28 -8.14 -22.19
N ALA A 289 -18.38 -8.78 -22.64
CA ALA A 289 -18.38 -9.89 -23.60
C ALA A 289 -17.91 -9.52 -25.04
N ALA A 290 -17.17 -8.43 -25.18
CA ALA A 290 -16.44 -8.03 -26.38
C ALA A 290 -14.97 -8.50 -26.36
N LEU A 291 -14.45 -8.97 -25.22
CA LEU A 291 -13.11 -9.56 -25.11
C LEU A 291 -13.08 -11.08 -25.37
N THR A 292 -14.23 -11.76 -25.37
CA THR A 292 -14.36 -13.12 -25.93
C THR A 292 -14.27 -13.04 -27.46
N PRO A 293 -13.30 -13.70 -28.13
CA PRO A 293 -12.98 -13.43 -29.56
C PRO A 293 -14.08 -13.73 -30.59
N ASN A 294 -15.23 -14.28 -30.18
CA ASN A 294 -16.40 -14.38 -31.04
C ASN A 294 -17.68 -14.35 -30.18
N PRO A 295 -18.53 -13.32 -30.24
CA PRO A 295 -19.79 -13.24 -29.50
C PRO A 295 -20.90 -14.08 -30.16
N SER A 296 -20.57 -15.31 -30.56
CA SER A 296 -21.53 -16.31 -31.04
C SER A 296 -22.26 -16.93 -29.85
N PRO A 297 -23.59 -17.16 -29.92
CA PRO A 297 -24.32 -17.81 -28.82
C PRO A 297 -23.77 -19.21 -28.49
N ASN A 298 -23.12 -19.87 -29.46
CA ASN A 298 -22.50 -21.19 -29.30
C ASN A 298 -21.19 -21.19 -28.49
N ASN A 299 -20.56 -20.04 -28.19
CA ASN A 299 -19.28 -20.05 -27.45
C ASN A 299 -19.44 -20.52 -25.99
N ARG A 300 -20.65 -20.51 -25.42
CA ARG A 300 -20.96 -21.17 -24.14
C ARG A 300 -20.74 -22.68 -24.18
N GLU A 301 -20.88 -23.31 -25.35
CA GLU A 301 -20.66 -24.75 -25.55
C GLU A 301 -19.17 -25.10 -25.73
N ARG A 302 -18.29 -24.10 -25.86
CA ARG A 302 -16.82 -24.28 -26.03
C ARG A 302 -16.00 -24.06 -24.75
N GLY A 303 -16.64 -23.70 -23.63
CA GLY A 303 -15.95 -23.57 -22.34
C GLY A 303 -14.92 -22.43 -22.26
N GLU A 304 -15.09 -21.35 -23.05
CA GLU A 304 -14.23 -20.17 -23.03
C GLU A 304 -14.59 -19.24 -21.85
N MET A 305 -13.93 -19.43 -20.71
CA MET A 305 -14.05 -18.52 -19.55
C MET A 305 -13.02 -17.39 -19.62
N PRO A 306 -13.37 -16.15 -19.23
CA PRO A 306 -12.38 -15.11 -18.93
C PRO A 306 -11.64 -15.42 -17.62
N LEU A 307 -10.53 -14.73 -17.35
CA LEU A 307 -9.77 -14.81 -16.08
C LEU A 307 -9.17 -16.20 -15.78
N GLN A 308 -8.61 -16.87 -16.79
CA GLN A 308 -8.09 -18.25 -16.69
C GLN A 308 -6.87 -18.40 -15.76
N HIS A 309 -6.22 -17.29 -15.41
CA HIS A 309 -5.15 -17.23 -14.41
C HIS A 309 -5.66 -17.23 -12.95
N LEU A 310 -6.95 -16.98 -12.72
CA LEU A 310 -7.61 -17.22 -11.43
C LEU A 310 -8.02 -18.69 -11.32
N ASN A 311 -7.05 -19.62 -11.35
CA ASN A 311 -7.28 -21.06 -11.40
C ASN A 311 -7.24 -21.78 -10.04
N HIS A 312 -7.00 -21.05 -8.95
CA HIS A 312 -7.00 -21.57 -7.58
C HIS A 312 -7.64 -20.55 -6.61
N LEU A 313 -8.27 -21.04 -5.55
CA LEU A 313 -8.72 -20.24 -4.40
C LEU A 313 -7.96 -20.69 -3.15
N TRP A 314 -7.18 -19.81 -2.54
CA TRP A 314 -6.45 -20.10 -1.31
C TRP A 314 -7.28 -19.74 -0.07
N THR A 315 -7.83 -20.74 0.61
CA THR A 315 -8.33 -20.54 1.98
C THR A 315 -7.16 -20.49 2.95
N TYR A 316 -7.17 -19.52 3.85
CA TYR A 316 -6.16 -19.35 4.90
C TYR A 316 -6.82 -19.05 6.24
N SER A 317 -6.13 -19.36 7.35
CA SER A 317 -6.49 -18.89 8.69
C SER A 317 -5.56 -17.77 9.12
N LEU A 318 -6.08 -16.84 9.93
CA LEU A 318 -5.27 -15.84 10.62
C LEU A 318 -4.39 -16.49 11.70
N GLU A 319 -4.78 -17.66 12.20
CA GLU A 319 -4.10 -18.38 13.30
C GLU A 319 -2.84 -19.14 12.85
N THR A 320 -2.55 -19.21 11.55
CA THR A 320 -1.32 -19.82 11.00
C THR A 320 -0.10 -18.88 11.10
N TYR A 321 -0.34 -17.59 11.38
CA TYR A 321 0.67 -16.54 11.34
C TYR A 321 0.72 -15.75 12.64
N MET A 322 1.89 -15.18 12.93
CA MET A 322 2.05 -14.25 14.05
C MET A 322 1.12 -13.05 13.86
N THR A 323 0.27 -12.78 14.85
CA THR A 323 -0.60 -11.59 14.82
C THR A 323 0.25 -10.34 14.99
N LEU A 324 0.09 -9.40 14.05
CA LEU A 324 0.70 -8.07 14.07
C LEU A 324 -0.42 -7.06 13.82
N ASP A 325 -0.74 -6.25 14.82
CA ASP A 325 -1.77 -5.22 14.73
C ASP A 325 -1.32 -4.03 13.86
N ALA A 326 -2.27 -3.17 13.51
CA ALA A 326 -2.01 -1.94 12.74
C ALA A 326 -0.89 -1.08 13.35
N ALA A 327 -0.90 -0.91 14.68
CA ALA A 327 0.11 -0.14 15.40
C ALA A 327 1.52 -0.76 15.26
N THR A 328 1.64 -2.08 15.39
CA THR A 328 2.92 -2.81 15.31
C THR A 328 3.54 -2.78 13.92
N ARG A 329 2.74 -2.97 12.88
CA ARG A 329 3.23 -2.89 11.49
C ARG A 329 3.83 -1.52 11.17
N ARG A 330 3.30 -0.47 11.81
CA ARG A 330 3.68 0.94 11.67
C ARG A 330 4.88 1.31 12.56
N ASN A 331 4.82 1.00 13.84
CA ASN A 331 5.83 1.32 14.86
C ASN A 331 7.16 0.58 14.66
N LEU A 332 7.11 -0.65 14.11
CA LEU A 332 8.31 -1.41 13.71
C LEU A 332 8.82 -1.05 12.31
N GLU A 333 8.18 -0.10 11.61
CA GLU A 333 8.59 0.42 10.30
C GLU A 333 8.86 -0.71 9.28
N LEU A 334 7.95 -1.69 9.21
CA LEU A 334 8.20 -2.97 8.52
C LEU A 334 8.44 -2.80 7.00
N THR A 335 7.62 -1.98 6.34
CA THR A 335 7.72 -1.71 4.88
C THR A 335 7.71 -0.23 4.51
N SER A 336 7.51 0.66 5.48
CA SER A 336 7.53 2.11 5.30
C SER A 336 7.90 2.80 6.62
N PRO A 337 8.72 3.87 6.58
CA PRO A 337 9.09 4.63 7.78
C PRO A 337 7.92 5.49 8.29
N LEU A 338 7.96 5.84 9.58
CA LEU A 338 6.94 6.67 10.25
C LEU A 338 6.83 8.09 9.69
N THR A 339 7.92 8.65 9.17
CA THR A 339 7.95 10.02 8.62
C THR A 339 8.50 10.03 7.20
N PRO A 340 7.72 10.48 6.19
CA PRO A 340 8.23 10.73 4.85
C PRO A 340 9.20 11.92 4.86
N LEU A 341 10.50 11.66 4.84
CA LEU A 341 11.52 12.70 4.78
C LEU A 341 11.44 13.49 3.44
N PRO A 342 11.64 14.81 3.47
CA PRO A 342 11.98 15.58 2.27
C PRO A 342 13.29 15.07 1.66
N SER A 343 13.42 15.13 0.34
CA SER A 343 14.64 14.72 -0.38
C SER A 343 15.84 15.59 0.04
N LEU A 344 16.66 15.06 0.95
CA LEU A 344 17.89 15.72 1.40
C LEU A 344 18.82 15.98 0.22
N HIS A 345 19.40 17.18 0.18
CA HIS A 345 20.21 17.69 -0.93
C HIS A 345 21.65 17.16 -0.93
N SER A 346 21.81 15.85 -0.77
CA SER A 346 23.06 15.12 -1.03
C SER A 346 22.97 14.43 -2.39
N GLY A 347 23.93 14.70 -3.28
CA GLY A 347 23.89 14.36 -4.72
C GLY A 347 23.91 12.88 -5.13
N GLN A 348 23.49 11.96 -4.26
CA GLN A 348 23.27 10.54 -4.55
C GLN A 348 21.79 10.19 -4.41
N ALA A 349 20.96 10.80 -5.25
CA ALA A 349 19.58 10.37 -5.42
C ALA A 349 19.55 9.02 -6.17
N LEU A 350 19.58 7.91 -5.43
CA LEU A 350 19.28 6.57 -5.97
C LEU A 350 17.87 6.60 -6.58
N GLN A 351 17.81 6.45 -7.90
CA GLN A 351 16.56 6.58 -8.65
C GLN A 351 15.64 5.39 -8.34
N GLY A 352 14.53 5.67 -7.65
CA GLY A 352 13.42 4.71 -7.43
C GLY A 352 13.14 4.36 -5.97
N GLU A 353 14.15 4.32 -5.09
CA GLU A 353 14.01 3.64 -3.77
C GLU A 353 13.78 4.58 -2.56
N GLY A 354 13.71 5.89 -2.80
CA GLY A 354 13.74 6.96 -1.79
C GLY A 354 12.60 7.06 -0.77
N LYS A 355 11.77 6.02 -0.60
CA LYS A 355 10.77 5.92 0.49
C LYS A 355 10.79 4.62 1.29
N THR A 356 11.28 3.51 0.72
CA THR A 356 11.28 2.19 1.38
C THR A 356 12.62 1.84 2.03
N ALA A 357 13.73 2.47 1.63
CA ALA A 357 15.08 2.14 2.10
C ALA A 357 15.26 2.14 3.63
N ARG A 358 14.49 2.96 4.38
CA ARG A 358 14.53 3.04 5.85
C ARG A 358 13.43 2.23 6.54
N SER A 359 13.14 1.04 6.02
CA SER A 359 12.21 0.06 6.61
C SER A 359 12.90 -1.29 6.78
N LEU A 360 12.32 -2.22 7.54
CA LEU A 360 12.87 -3.59 7.64
C LEU A 360 12.99 -4.24 6.25
N PHE A 361 11.94 -4.11 5.42
CA PHE A 361 11.95 -4.53 4.03
C PHE A 361 13.07 -3.87 3.23
N GLY A 362 13.33 -2.58 3.40
CA GLY A 362 14.43 -1.86 2.73
C GLY A 362 15.84 -2.35 3.09
N VAL A 363 16.00 -3.06 4.21
CA VAL A 363 17.27 -3.72 4.60
C VAL A 363 17.37 -5.15 4.07
N LEU A 364 16.26 -5.89 4.10
CA LEU A 364 16.23 -7.30 3.69
C LEU A 364 16.03 -7.51 2.18
N ASP A 365 15.52 -6.49 1.47
CA ASP A 365 15.26 -6.54 0.04
C ASP A 365 16.53 -6.34 -0.78
N HIS A 366 17.10 -7.47 -1.15
CA HIS A 366 18.11 -7.67 -2.17
C HIS A 366 17.55 -8.63 -3.22
N THR A 367 16.26 -8.54 -3.55
CA THR A 367 15.63 -9.39 -4.57
C THR A 367 15.97 -8.89 -5.98
N GLU A 368 16.21 -9.82 -6.90
CA GLU A 368 16.55 -9.52 -8.30
C GLU A 368 15.29 -9.39 -9.18
N THR A 369 14.12 -9.83 -8.68
CA THR A 369 12.83 -9.81 -9.39
C THR A 369 11.72 -9.13 -8.58
N ALA A 370 10.77 -8.51 -9.30
CA ALA A 370 9.61 -7.86 -8.68
C ALA A 370 8.68 -8.84 -7.93
N MET A 371 8.58 -10.09 -8.39
CA MET A 371 7.81 -11.16 -7.73
C MET A 371 8.50 -11.65 -6.44
N GLY A 372 9.84 -11.75 -6.43
CA GLY A 372 10.61 -12.01 -5.21
C GLY A 372 10.42 -10.91 -4.17
N ALA A 373 10.46 -9.65 -4.60
CA ALA A 373 10.21 -8.49 -3.73
C ALA A 373 8.83 -8.54 -3.05
N ARG A 374 7.76 -8.81 -3.83
CA ARG A 374 6.39 -8.98 -3.30
C ARG A 374 6.31 -10.12 -2.28
N LEU A 375 6.93 -11.27 -2.57
CA LEU A 375 6.94 -12.42 -1.67
C LEU A 375 7.71 -12.16 -0.37
N LEU A 376 8.88 -11.52 -0.44
CA LEU A 376 9.66 -11.15 0.75
C LEU A 376 8.89 -10.16 1.64
N LYS A 377 8.27 -9.14 1.02
CA LYS A 377 7.39 -8.18 1.70
C LYS A 377 6.24 -8.89 2.42
N ARG A 378 5.63 -9.89 1.77
CA ARG A 378 4.56 -10.72 2.33
C ARG A 378 5.02 -11.53 3.53
N TRP A 379 6.21 -12.15 3.47
CA TRP A 379 6.78 -12.86 4.62
C TRP A 379 6.97 -11.94 5.82
N ILE A 380 7.52 -10.72 5.63
CA ILE A 380 7.64 -9.71 6.69
C ILE A 380 6.28 -9.35 7.32
N HIS A 381 5.21 -9.33 6.53
CA HIS A 381 3.84 -9.10 7.03
C HIS A 381 3.15 -10.34 7.61
N GLN A 382 3.68 -11.54 7.39
CA GLN A 382 3.13 -12.83 7.81
C GLN A 382 4.23 -13.79 8.32
N PRO A 383 4.82 -13.53 9.50
CA PRO A 383 5.72 -14.47 10.17
C PRO A 383 4.96 -15.75 10.53
N LEU A 384 5.63 -16.89 10.48
CA LEU A 384 5.02 -18.21 10.70
C LEU A 384 4.86 -18.52 12.20
N LEU A 385 3.85 -19.33 12.52
CA LEU A 385 3.77 -20.08 13.78
C LEU A 385 4.11 -21.58 13.60
N ASP A 386 4.19 -22.06 12.36
CA ASP A 386 4.63 -23.40 12.01
C ASP A 386 6.16 -23.52 12.08
N LEU A 387 6.64 -24.31 13.05
CA LEU A 387 8.06 -24.51 13.33
C LEU A 387 8.79 -25.24 12.19
N GLU A 388 8.14 -26.21 11.55
CA GLU A 388 8.71 -26.99 10.45
C GLU A 388 8.92 -26.09 9.23
N GLN A 389 7.92 -25.26 8.90
CA GLN A 389 8.03 -24.29 7.80
C GLN A 389 9.08 -23.20 8.08
N ILE A 390 9.32 -22.82 9.33
CA ILE A 390 10.45 -21.94 9.71
C ILE A 390 11.79 -22.66 9.46
N HIS A 391 11.95 -23.87 9.97
CA HIS A 391 13.18 -24.65 9.80
C HIS A 391 13.49 -24.96 8.33
N LEU A 392 12.48 -25.28 7.52
CA LEU A 392 12.61 -25.48 6.07
C LEU A 392 13.11 -24.22 5.35
N ARG A 393 12.62 -23.02 5.71
CA ARG A 393 13.14 -21.75 5.18
C ARG A 393 14.57 -21.49 5.65
N GLN A 394 14.83 -21.63 6.96
CA GLN A 394 16.16 -21.43 7.53
C GLN A 394 17.21 -22.37 6.92
N GLY A 395 16.87 -23.63 6.64
CA GLY A 395 17.77 -24.58 5.99
C GLY A 395 18.20 -24.13 4.60
N ALA A 396 17.27 -23.61 3.79
CA ALA A 396 17.60 -23.04 2.48
C ALA A 396 18.40 -21.74 2.58
N VAL A 397 18.06 -20.84 3.52
CA VAL A 397 18.83 -19.62 3.78
C VAL A 397 20.26 -19.96 4.25
N ALA A 398 20.43 -20.98 5.10
CA ALA A 398 21.72 -21.41 5.61
C ALA A 398 22.60 -22.07 4.54
N GLU A 399 22.00 -22.84 3.62
CA GLU A 399 22.70 -23.38 2.46
C GLU A 399 23.16 -22.25 1.51
N LEU A 400 22.26 -21.35 1.12
CA LEU A 400 22.60 -20.21 0.26
C LEU A 400 23.56 -19.21 0.94
N HIS A 401 23.54 -19.10 2.28
CA HIS A 401 24.51 -18.30 3.02
C HIS A 401 25.91 -18.92 2.94
N ARG A 402 26.00 -20.24 3.15
CA ARG A 402 27.26 -21.02 3.16
C ARG A 402 27.88 -21.14 1.76
N ASP A 403 27.08 -21.45 0.74
CA ASP A 403 27.54 -21.51 -0.65
C ASP A 403 27.27 -20.17 -1.36
N ALA A 404 28.25 -19.28 -1.25
CA ALA A 404 28.23 -17.99 -1.94
C ALA A 404 28.28 -18.11 -3.47
N PHE A 405 28.78 -19.21 -4.05
CA PHE A 405 28.78 -19.42 -5.50
C PHE A 405 27.40 -19.83 -5.99
N LEU A 406 26.74 -20.77 -5.33
CA LEU A 406 25.35 -21.15 -5.59
C LEU A 406 24.42 -19.94 -5.48
N ARG A 407 24.55 -19.15 -4.41
CA ARG A 407 23.78 -17.90 -4.22
C ARG A 407 24.03 -16.89 -5.34
N ALA A 408 25.29 -16.63 -5.70
CA ALA A 408 25.64 -15.68 -6.75
C ALA A 408 25.12 -16.12 -8.14
N ASP A 409 25.22 -17.41 -8.47
CA ASP A 409 24.74 -17.92 -9.77
C ASP A 409 23.22 -17.95 -9.86
N ILE A 410 22.50 -18.32 -8.80
CA ILE A 410 21.02 -18.24 -8.77
C ILE A 410 20.58 -16.78 -8.96
N ARG A 411 21.13 -15.85 -8.20
CA ARG A 411 20.83 -14.41 -8.31
C ARG A 411 21.11 -13.88 -9.73
N LYS A 412 22.28 -14.21 -10.30
CA LYS A 412 22.65 -13.84 -11.67
C LYS A 412 21.74 -14.45 -12.75
N LEU A 413 21.11 -15.60 -12.48
CA LEU A 413 20.09 -16.19 -13.34
C LEU A 413 18.70 -15.55 -13.15
N LEU A 414 18.47 -14.79 -12.08
CA LEU A 414 17.26 -14.02 -11.80
C LEU A 414 17.37 -12.53 -12.24
N ASP A 415 18.58 -11.95 -12.25
CA ASP A 415 18.84 -10.57 -12.69
C ASP A 415 18.30 -10.25 -14.10
N GLY A 416 17.42 -9.24 -14.21
CA GLY A 416 16.79 -8.86 -15.47
C GLY A 416 15.84 -9.91 -16.05
N LEU A 417 15.33 -10.84 -15.23
CA LEU A 417 14.25 -11.75 -15.58
C LEU A 417 12.92 -10.98 -15.48
N TYR A 418 12.09 -11.04 -16.53
CA TYR A 418 10.79 -10.35 -16.56
C TYR A 418 9.86 -10.84 -15.44
N ASP A 419 8.90 -10.00 -15.02
CA ASP A 419 7.87 -10.37 -14.04
C ASP A 419 6.91 -11.43 -14.63
N VAL A 420 7.29 -12.71 -14.51
CA VAL A 420 6.55 -13.86 -15.06
C VAL A 420 5.14 -13.92 -14.50
N GLU A 421 4.99 -13.62 -13.21
CA GLU A 421 3.70 -13.58 -12.53
C GLU A 421 2.74 -12.59 -13.22
N ARG A 422 3.21 -11.36 -13.49
CA ARG A 422 2.42 -10.35 -14.22
C ARG A 422 2.25 -10.61 -15.71
N LEU A 423 3.22 -11.27 -16.34
CA LEU A 423 3.07 -11.74 -17.72
C LEU A 423 1.94 -12.76 -17.84
N VAL A 424 1.83 -13.70 -16.90
CA VAL A 424 0.75 -14.70 -16.87
C VAL A 424 -0.60 -14.07 -16.54
N GLY A 425 -0.65 -13.07 -15.65
CA GLY A 425 -1.90 -12.34 -15.42
C GLY A 425 -2.40 -11.57 -16.65
N ARG A 426 -1.51 -10.84 -17.35
CA ARG A 426 -1.86 -10.20 -18.64
C ARG A 426 -2.28 -11.23 -19.71
N LEU A 427 -1.70 -12.42 -19.69
CA LEU A 427 -2.01 -13.52 -20.60
C LEU A 427 -3.40 -14.11 -20.33
N GLY A 428 -3.71 -14.49 -19.09
CA GLY A 428 -5.01 -15.02 -18.67
C GLY A 428 -6.16 -14.00 -18.72
N PHE A 429 -5.83 -12.71 -18.63
CA PHE A 429 -6.74 -11.60 -18.89
C PHE A 429 -6.92 -11.28 -20.39
N GLY A 430 -6.09 -11.84 -21.29
CA GLY A 430 -6.17 -11.56 -22.73
C GLY A 430 -5.66 -10.18 -23.16
N ALA A 431 -4.89 -9.49 -22.30
CA ALA A 431 -4.24 -8.21 -22.60
C ALA A 431 -2.78 -8.36 -23.07
N ALA A 432 -2.17 -9.55 -22.94
CA ALA A 432 -0.79 -9.79 -23.35
C ALA A 432 -0.58 -9.56 -24.86
N ASN A 433 0.54 -8.91 -25.20
CA ASN A 433 1.00 -8.63 -26.56
C ASN A 433 2.22 -9.50 -26.94
N ALA A 434 2.70 -9.43 -28.19
CA ALA A 434 3.80 -10.27 -28.66
C ALA A 434 5.11 -10.08 -27.88
N ARG A 435 5.40 -8.86 -27.37
CA ARG A 435 6.57 -8.60 -26.52
C ARG A 435 6.42 -9.19 -25.11
N ASP A 436 5.20 -9.32 -24.58
CA ASP A 436 4.96 -10.06 -23.34
C ASP A 436 5.33 -11.55 -23.52
N LEU A 437 4.89 -12.18 -24.61
CA LEU A 437 5.22 -13.59 -24.91
C LEU A 437 6.72 -13.79 -25.16
N ILE A 438 7.40 -12.85 -25.84
CA ILE A 438 8.86 -12.89 -25.98
C ILE A 438 9.58 -12.64 -24.64
N GLY A 439 9.05 -11.79 -23.75
CA GLY A 439 9.53 -11.64 -22.38
C GLY A 439 9.41 -12.96 -21.59
N LEU A 440 8.29 -13.66 -21.75
CA LEU A 440 8.07 -14.99 -21.18
C LEU A 440 9.07 -16.02 -21.73
N LYS A 441 9.25 -16.12 -23.06
CA LYS A 441 10.29 -16.93 -23.70
C LYS A 441 11.68 -16.66 -23.10
N ARG A 442 12.07 -15.39 -22.96
CA ARG A 442 13.35 -14.94 -22.39
C ARG A 442 13.51 -15.33 -20.91
N ALA A 443 12.41 -15.49 -20.16
CA ALA A 443 12.40 -16.03 -18.80
C ALA A 443 12.50 -17.57 -18.76
N LEU A 444 11.68 -18.28 -19.54
CA LEU A 444 11.67 -19.75 -19.60
C LEU A 444 13.05 -20.32 -20.01
N LEU A 445 13.76 -19.67 -20.93
CA LEU A 445 15.15 -20.00 -21.32
C LEU A 445 16.18 -19.99 -20.17
N ARG A 446 15.82 -19.46 -19.00
CA ARG A 446 16.67 -19.48 -17.79
C ARG A 446 16.35 -20.65 -16.85
N ILE A 447 15.12 -21.17 -16.87
CA ILE A 447 14.64 -22.18 -15.90
C ILE A 447 15.53 -23.44 -15.90
N PRO A 448 15.89 -24.08 -17.03
CA PRO A 448 16.76 -25.26 -17.01
C PRO A 448 18.16 -24.99 -16.40
N LYS A 449 18.66 -23.74 -16.48
CA LYS A 449 19.95 -23.35 -15.89
C LYS A 449 19.85 -23.21 -14.37
N ILE A 450 18.73 -22.68 -13.88
CA ILE A 450 18.42 -22.62 -12.44
C ILE A 450 18.24 -24.04 -11.90
N LYS A 451 17.49 -24.89 -12.61
CA LYS A 451 17.27 -26.30 -12.26
C LYS A 451 18.59 -27.08 -12.15
N ALA A 452 19.51 -26.89 -13.11
CA ALA A 452 20.85 -27.47 -13.08
C ALA A 452 21.72 -26.97 -11.91
N ARG A 453 21.57 -25.71 -11.48
CA ARG A 453 22.28 -25.19 -10.28
C ARG A 453 21.72 -25.72 -8.97
N LEU A 454 20.42 -26.02 -8.91
CA LEU A 454 19.77 -26.60 -7.73
C LEU A 454 19.88 -28.14 -7.65
N GLN A 455 20.49 -28.80 -8.63
CA GLN A 455 20.60 -30.26 -8.68
C GLN A 455 21.35 -30.84 -7.47
N ASP A 456 22.45 -30.19 -7.08
CA ASP A 456 23.30 -30.64 -5.97
C ASP A 456 22.90 -30.02 -4.60
N ALA A 457 21.75 -29.33 -4.53
CA ALA A 457 21.26 -28.74 -3.29
C ALA A 457 20.99 -29.80 -2.20
N GLN A 458 21.23 -29.44 -0.95
CA GLN A 458 21.20 -30.32 0.22
C GLN A 458 20.00 -30.06 1.13
N SER A 459 19.57 -28.80 1.26
CA SER A 459 18.39 -28.44 2.03
C SER A 459 17.11 -28.96 1.36
N GLU A 460 16.20 -29.48 2.20
CA GLU A 460 14.93 -30.06 1.76
C GLU A 460 14.07 -29.06 0.97
N LYS A 461 14.01 -27.80 1.42
CA LYS A 461 13.24 -26.77 0.73
C LYS A 461 13.79 -26.43 -0.65
N LEU A 462 15.10 -26.38 -0.87
CA LEU A 462 15.65 -26.18 -2.21
C LEU A 462 15.46 -27.41 -3.10
N ARG A 463 15.55 -28.63 -2.53
CA ARG A 463 15.25 -29.88 -3.25
C ARG A 463 13.80 -29.94 -3.72
N ALA A 464 12.83 -29.61 -2.86
CA ALA A 464 11.42 -29.55 -3.21
C ALA A 464 11.16 -28.53 -4.34
N LEU A 465 11.67 -27.30 -4.19
CA LEU A 465 11.58 -26.27 -5.22
C LEU A 465 12.20 -26.72 -6.56
N ASN A 466 13.30 -27.47 -6.54
CA ASN A 466 13.93 -27.99 -7.76
C ASN A 466 13.11 -29.11 -8.42
N GLN A 467 12.46 -29.97 -7.63
CA GLN A 467 11.59 -31.03 -8.12
C GLN A 467 10.31 -30.47 -8.76
N GLU A 468 9.65 -29.51 -8.08
CA GLU A 468 8.44 -28.84 -8.54
C GLU A 468 8.64 -27.93 -9.78
N LEU A 469 9.88 -27.47 -10.03
CA LEU A 469 10.18 -26.51 -11.11
C LEU A 469 10.11 -27.15 -12.51
N ASP A 470 8.93 -27.11 -13.13
CA ASP A 470 8.72 -27.46 -14.54
C ASP A 470 9.58 -26.58 -15.47
N GLU A 471 10.24 -27.19 -16.45
CA GLU A 471 11.06 -26.50 -17.45
C GLU A 471 10.24 -25.86 -18.58
N LEU A 472 8.96 -26.23 -18.73
CA LEU A 472 8.00 -25.60 -19.66
C LEU A 472 8.47 -25.57 -21.13
N ARG A 473 9.19 -26.62 -21.55
CA ARG A 473 9.80 -26.74 -22.88
C ARG A 473 8.77 -26.67 -24.01
N ASP A 474 7.61 -27.28 -23.81
CA ASP A 474 6.47 -27.23 -24.73
C ASP A 474 5.95 -25.79 -24.92
N VAL A 475 5.80 -25.04 -23.83
CA VAL A 475 5.39 -23.62 -23.88
C VAL A 475 6.45 -22.76 -24.56
N LEU A 476 7.73 -23.05 -24.29
CA LEU A 476 8.86 -22.39 -24.92
C LEU A 476 8.92 -22.65 -26.44
N GLU A 477 8.73 -23.90 -26.87
CA GLU A 477 8.72 -24.31 -28.27
C GLU A 477 7.52 -23.72 -29.03
N THR A 478 6.34 -23.67 -28.44
CA THR A 478 5.17 -23.00 -29.03
C THR A 478 5.43 -21.51 -29.27
N ILE A 479 6.01 -20.79 -28.31
CA ILE A 479 6.34 -19.36 -28.49
C ILE A 479 7.46 -19.17 -29.53
N ASP A 480 8.53 -19.98 -29.47
CA ASP A 480 9.67 -19.83 -30.38
C ASP A 480 9.37 -20.22 -31.82
N ARG A 481 8.56 -21.25 -32.05
CA ARG A 481 8.09 -21.61 -33.40
C ARG A 481 7.20 -20.51 -33.99
N ALA A 482 6.39 -19.85 -33.16
CA ALA A 482 5.40 -18.87 -33.60
C ALA A 482 5.95 -17.46 -33.82
N LEU A 483 6.67 -16.88 -32.85
CA LEU A 483 6.90 -15.43 -32.80
C LEU A 483 8.32 -15.04 -33.22
N VAL A 484 8.45 -13.91 -33.92
CA VAL A 484 9.74 -13.28 -34.21
C VAL A 484 10.40 -12.74 -32.92
N ASP A 485 11.73 -12.71 -32.87
CA ASP A 485 12.47 -12.46 -31.63
C ASP A 485 12.44 -11.01 -31.11
N ASP A 486 12.13 -10.03 -31.96
CA ASP A 486 11.84 -8.64 -31.58
C ASP A 486 10.61 -8.12 -32.37
N PRO A 487 9.38 -8.44 -31.93
CA PRO A 487 8.16 -8.05 -32.64
C PRO A 487 7.88 -6.54 -32.49
N PRO A 488 7.16 -5.91 -33.44
CA PRO A 488 6.81 -4.50 -33.38
C PRO A 488 5.92 -4.15 -32.18
N ILE A 489 5.90 -2.86 -31.82
CA ILE A 489 5.11 -2.33 -30.69
C ILE A 489 3.63 -2.25 -31.06
N LEU A 490 3.33 -1.92 -32.32
CA LEU A 490 1.96 -1.70 -32.80
C LEU A 490 1.49 -2.90 -33.63
N ILE A 491 0.49 -3.62 -33.10
CA ILE A 491 -0.13 -4.79 -33.74
C ILE A 491 -0.58 -4.52 -35.20
N LYS A 492 -0.89 -3.26 -35.53
CA LYS A 492 -1.31 -2.81 -36.88
C LYS A 492 -0.22 -2.85 -37.96
N GLU A 493 1.04 -3.09 -37.59
CA GLU A 493 2.17 -3.05 -38.54
C GLU A 493 2.38 -4.39 -39.26
N GLY A 494 1.96 -5.51 -38.65
CA GLY A 494 2.30 -6.87 -39.10
C GLY A 494 3.74 -7.26 -38.75
N GLY A 495 4.20 -8.45 -39.14
CA GLY A 495 5.52 -8.97 -38.78
C GLY A 495 5.60 -9.45 -37.32
N LEU A 496 4.59 -10.19 -36.88
CA LEU A 496 4.51 -10.80 -35.54
C LEU A 496 4.92 -12.28 -35.57
N ILE A 497 4.57 -12.97 -36.65
CA ILE A 497 4.69 -14.43 -36.80
C ILE A 497 5.94 -14.77 -37.62
N LYS A 498 6.64 -15.88 -37.33
CA LYS A 498 7.78 -16.35 -38.13
C LYS A 498 7.36 -16.81 -39.54
N GLU A 499 8.33 -16.92 -40.44
CA GLU A 499 8.17 -17.60 -41.73
C GLU A 499 8.10 -19.12 -41.50
N ASN A 500 7.35 -19.84 -42.33
CA ASN A 500 7.07 -21.28 -42.24
C ASN A 500 6.21 -21.70 -41.03
N PHE A 501 5.51 -20.76 -40.38
CA PHE A 501 4.56 -21.07 -39.30
C PHE A 501 3.17 -21.47 -39.81
N ASP A 502 2.66 -20.78 -40.83
CA ASP A 502 1.40 -21.08 -41.49
C ASP A 502 1.55 -20.88 -43.02
N PRO A 503 1.34 -21.92 -43.84
CA PRO A 503 1.51 -21.82 -45.30
C PRO A 503 0.62 -20.75 -45.96
N THR A 504 -0.59 -20.53 -45.44
CA THR A 504 -1.53 -19.53 -45.96
C THR A 504 -1.02 -18.11 -45.73
N LEU A 505 -0.43 -17.86 -44.56
CA LEU A 505 0.19 -16.57 -44.24
C LEU A 505 1.39 -16.30 -45.15
N ASP A 506 2.21 -17.31 -45.42
CA ASP A 506 3.39 -17.16 -46.27
C ASP A 506 3.02 -16.99 -47.76
N GLU A 507 2.03 -17.72 -48.30
CA GLU A 507 1.46 -17.44 -49.64
C GLU A 507 0.93 -15.99 -49.76
N LEU A 508 0.26 -15.48 -48.72
CA LEU A 508 -0.24 -14.10 -48.70
C LEU A 508 0.90 -13.06 -48.56
N ARG A 509 1.99 -13.41 -47.86
CA ARG A 509 3.21 -12.58 -47.77
C ARG A 509 3.92 -12.47 -49.11
N ASP A 510 4.05 -13.57 -49.84
CA ASP A 510 4.61 -13.57 -51.20
C ASP A 510 3.77 -12.71 -52.15
N GLY A 511 2.44 -12.87 -52.15
CA GLY A 511 1.54 -12.00 -52.93
C GLY A 511 1.63 -10.51 -52.54
N ALA A 512 1.88 -10.20 -51.26
CA ALA A 512 2.12 -8.83 -50.79
C ALA A 512 3.52 -8.31 -51.21
N ALA A 513 4.52 -9.18 -51.32
CA ALA A 513 5.86 -8.87 -51.81
C ALA A 513 5.86 -8.61 -53.33
N GLU A 514 5.18 -9.43 -54.12
CA GLU A 514 4.92 -9.19 -55.55
C GLU A 514 4.24 -7.83 -55.77
N GLY A 515 3.23 -7.51 -54.94
CA GLY A 515 2.56 -6.21 -54.97
C GLY A 515 3.50 -5.02 -54.77
N LYS A 516 4.45 -5.13 -53.83
CA LYS A 516 5.50 -4.11 -53.59
C LYS A 516 6.50 -4.05 -54.75
N ALA A 517 6.96 -5.20 -55.25
CA ALA A 517 7.88 -5.28 -56.38
C ALA A 517 7.28 -4.66 -57.65
N TRP A 518 5.99 -4.89 -57.90
CA TRP A 518 5.26 -4.28 -59.01
C TRP A 518 5.13 -2.76 -58.87
N LEU A 519 4.85 -2.22 -57.66
CA LEU A 519 4.81 -0.78 -57.43
C LEU A 519 6.18 -0.11 -57.70
N ALA A 520 7.28 -0.77 -57.33
CA ALA A 520 8.63 -0.30 -57.66
C ALA A 520 8.91 -0.35 -59.17
N ALA A 521 8.50 -1.42 -59.86
CA ALA A 521 8.59 -1.53 -61.31
C ALA A 521 7.75 -0.45 -62.03
N LEU A 522 6.57 -0.10 -61.50
CA LEU A 522 5.74 0.99 -62.01
C LEU A 522 6.40 2.36 -61.82
N GLU A 523 6.99 2.63 -60.65
CA GLU A 523 7.73 3.87 -60.41
C GLU A 523 8.86 4.05 -61.44
N GLU A 524 9.63 2.99 -61.70
CA GLU A 524 10.76 3.05 -62.64
C GLU A 524 10.31 3.08 -64.12
N LYS A 525 9.22 2.39 -64.47
CA LYS A 525 8.55 2.48 -65.77
C LYS A 525 8.10 3.92 -66.05
N GLU A 526 7.41 4.56 -65.11
CA GLU A 526 6.89 5.91 -65.30
C GLU A 526 7.97 7.00 -65.15
N ARG A 527 9.05 6.79 -64.36
CA ARG A 527 10.28 7.60 -64.43
C ARG A 527 10.86 7.62 -65.83
N LYS A 528 11.04 6.44 -66.44
CA LYS A 528 11.58 6.31 -67.80
C LYS A 528 10.65 6.92 -68.86
N ARG A 529 9.33 6.72 -68.71
CA ARG A 529 8.32 7.22 -69.66
C ARG A 529 8.12 8.74 -69.62
N THR A 530 8.28 9.38 -68.46
CA THR A 530 8.11 10.83 -68.29
C THR A 530 9.42 11.63 -68.29
N GLY A 531 10.56 10.96 -68.09
CA GLY A 531 11.87 11.59 -67.86
C GLY A 531 12.04 12.23 -66.47
N ILE A 532 11.00 12.25 -65.64
CA ILE A 532 11.00 12.92 -64.33
C ILE A 532 11.71 12.04 -63.30
N LYS A 533 13.04 12.16 -63.19
CA LYS A 533 13.87 11.38 -62.24
C LYS A 533 13.38 11.44 -60.78
N THR A 534 12.72 12.52 -60.39
CA THR A 534 12.18 12.75 -59.03
C THR A 534 10.74 12.27 -58.81
N LEU A 535 10.08 11.70 -59.83
CA LEU A 535 8.77 11.06 -59.71
C LEU A 535 8.83 9.93 -58.67
N ARG A 536 7.79 9.80 -57.82
CA ARG A 536 7.64 8.68 -56.89
C ARG A 536 6.22 8.18 -56.80
N VAL A 537 6.04 6.88 -56.59
CA VAL A 537 4.77 6.30 -56.13
C VAL A 537 4.73 6.40 -54.61
N ARG A 538 3.63 6.91 -54.05
CA ARG A 538 3.39 7.01 -52.60
C ARG A 538 1.99 6.53 -52.26
N TYR A 539 1.76 6.24 -50.97
CA TYR A 539 0.45 5.96 -50.39
C TYR A 539 0.04 7.05 -49.40
N ASN A 540 -1.26 7.31 -49.26
CA ASN A 540 -1.86 7.90 -48.05
C ASN A 540 -3.34 7.47 -47.92
N GLU A 541 -3.88 7.55 -46.71
CA GLU A 541 -5.25 7.06 -46.42
C GLU A 541 -6.40 7.81 -47.11
N VAL A 542 -6.16 9.01 -47.64
CA VAL A 542 -7.21 9.88 -48.23
C VAL A 542 -7.32 9.69 -49.74
N PHE A 543 -6.19 9.43 -50.41
CA PHE A 543 -6.09 9.35 -51.87
C PHE A 543 -5.63 7.98 -52.39
N GLY A 544 -5.31 7.03 -51.51
CA GLY A 544 -4.79 5.71 -51.88
C GLY A 544 -3.33 5.77 -52.35
N PHE A 545 -2.98 4.94 -53.32
CA PHE A 545 -1.73 5.02 -54.05
C PHE A 545 -1.79 6.08 -55.16
N PHE A 546 -0.78 6.95 -55.21
CA PHE A 546 -0.67 8.03 -56.18
C PHE A 546 0.77 8.23 -56.65
N ILE A 547 0.91 8.75 -57.86
CA ILE A 547 2.18 9.22 -58.42
C ILE A 547 2.34 10.70 -58.04
N GLU A 548 3.44 11.05 -57.39
CA GLU A 548 3.80 12.42 -57.03
C GLU A 548 4.94 12.91 -57.91
N ALA A 549 4.76 14.06 -58.55
CA ALA A 549 5.76 14.70 -59.43
C ALA A 549 5.92 16.19 -59.10
N PRO A 550 7.13 16.78 -59.26
CA PRO A 550 7.35 18.19 -58.92
C PRO A 550 6.53 19.12 -59.81
N ARG A 551 6.01 20.21 -59.23
CA ARG A 551 5.06 21.10 -59.92
C ARG A 551 5.65 21.82 -61.14
N ARG A 552 6.97 22.02 -61.16
CA ARG A 552 7.73 22.51 -62.34
C ARG A 552 7.68 21.54 -63.54
N ASP A 553 7.59 20.24 -63.26
CA ASP A 553 7.70 19.15 -64.22
C ASP A 553 6.31 18.65 -64.67
N ALA A 554 5.22 19.23 -64.15
CA ALA A 554 3.83 18.85 -64.42
C ALA A 554 3.42 18.93 -65.91
N LYS A 555 4.16 19.69 -66.74
CA LYS A 555 3.97 19.74 -68.20
C LYS A 555 4.44 18.48 -68.93
N LEU A 556 5.27 17.64 -68.28
CA LEU A 556 5.79 16.38 -68.80
C LEU A 556 4.91 15.18 -68.41
N ILE A 557 3.84 15.41 -67.62
CA ILE A 557 2.91 14.37 -67.20
C ILE A 557 1.93 14.03 -68.35
N PRO A 558 1.76 12.75 -68.73
CA PRO A 558 0.85 12.34 -69.78
C PRO A 558 -0.62 12.71 -69.50
N LYS A 559 -1.39 12.99 -70.55
CA LYS A 559 -2.79 13.44 -70.41
C LYS A 559 -3.73 12.37 -69.86
N GLU A 560 -3.35 11.08 -69.87
CA GLU A 560 -4.14 10.01 -69.26
C GLU A 560 -4.08 9.93 -67.73
N TYR A 561 -3.28 10.77 -67.07
CA TYR A 561 -3.14 10.81 -65.60
C TYR A 561 -4.31 11.55 -64.92
N GLU A 562 -5.11 10.85 -64.11
CA GLU A 562 -6.15 11.46 -63.27
C GLU A 562 -5.50 12.29 -62.15
N ARG A 563 -5.39 13.61 -62.28
CA ARG A 563 -4.89 14.47 -61.19
C ARG A 563 -5.86 14.46 -60.00
N ARG A 564 -5.35 14.15 -58.81
CA ARG A 564 -6.11 14.07 -57.55
C ARG A 564 -5.91 15.26 -56.62
N ALA A 565 -4.69 15.81 -56.55
CA ALA A 565 -4.39 16.95 -55.67
C ALA A 565 -3.18 17.76 -56.15
N THR A 566 -3.10 19.02 -55.70
CA THR A 566 -1.94 19.91 -55.87
C THR A 566 -1.49 20.35 -54.49
N ILE A 567 -0.19 20.22 -54.19
CA ILE A 567 0.46 20.77 -52.99
C ILE A 567 1.47 21.86 -53.41
N SER A 568 2.08 22.55 -52.44
CA SER A 568 2.97 23.71 -52.68
C SER A 568 4.09 23.42 -53.70
N HIS A 569 4.69 22.22 -53.65
CA HIS A 569 5.86 21.86 -54.45
C HIS A 569 5.63 20.74 -55.50
N ALA A 570 4.46 20.07 -55.48
CA ALA A 570 4.19 18.89 -56.30
C ALA A 570 2.71 18.74 -56.68
N GLU A 571 2.44 17.96 -57.73
CA GLU A 571 1.10 17.50 -58.11
C GLU A 571 1.00 15.97 -57.98
N ARG A 572 -0.20 15.49 -57.66
CA ARG A 572 -0.51 14.08 -57.37
C ARG A 572 -1.50 13.52 -58.38
N TYR A 573 -1.20 12.36 -58.92
CA TYR A 573 -1.93 11.73 -60.04
C TYR A 573 -2.19 10.24 -59.79
N VAL A 574 -3.19 9.70 -60.47
CA VAL A 574 -3.53 8.25 -60.46
C VAL A 574 -3.67 7.77 -61.90
N THR A 575 -3.20 6.56 -62.21
CA THR A 575 -3.42 5.90 -63.51
C THR A 575 -4.47 4.80 -63.37
N GLN A 576 -5.14 4.43 -64.48
CA GLN A 576 -6.06 3.29 -64.46
C GLN A 576 -5.35 1.97 -64.10
N GLU A 577 -4.11 1.79 -64.56
CA GLU A 577 -3.26 0.65 -64.21
C GLU A 577 -2.98 0.55 -62.70
N LEU A 578 -2.63 1.67 -62.05
CA LEU A 578 -2.43 1.73 -60.60
C LEU A 578 -3.72 1.46 -59.83
N LYS A 579 -4.81 2.15 -60.20
CA LYS A 579 -6.15 2.06 -59.58
C LYS A 579 -6.78 0.66 -59.67
N ALA A 580 -6.49 -0.08 -60.75
CA ALA A 580 -6.94 -1.46 -60.91
C ALA A 580 -6.21 -2.44 -59.98
N ARG A 581 -4.88 -2.28 -59.81
CA ARG A 581 -4.08 -3.17 -58.96
C ARG A 581 -4.10 -2.78 -57.47
N GLU A 582 -4.35 -1.51 -57.17
CA GLU A 582 -4.47 -0.95 -55.83
C GLU A 582 -5.39 -1.76 -54.91
N GLN A 583 -6.59 -2.10 -55.38
CA GLN A 583 -7.55 -2.87 -54.57
C GLN A 583 -7.02 -4.25 -54.19
N THR A 584 -6.32 -4.93 -55.11
CA THR A 584 -5.70 -6.23 -54.85
C THR A 584 -4.54 -6.09 -53.86
N ILE A 585 -3.67 -5.10 -54.04
CA ILE A 585 -2.49 -4.88 -53.18
C ILE A 585 -2.92 -4.56 -51.75
N LEU A 586 -3.90 -3.66 -51.56
CA LEU A 586 -4.41 -3.30 -50.24
C LEU A 586 -5.17 -4.48 -49.59
N ALA A 587 -6.06 -5.16 -50.33
CA ALA A 587 -6.80 -6.30 -49.78
C ALA A 587 -5.89 -7.48 -49.38
N THR A 588 -4.76 -7.70 -50.08
CA THR A 588 -3.76 -8.70 -49.67
C THR A 588 -3.00 -8.24 -48.43
N GLN A 589 -2.58 -6.97 -48.36
CA GLN A 589 -1.88 -6.43 -47.18
C GLN A 589 -2.74 -6.40 -45.91
N ASP A 590 -4.04 -6.10 -46.04
CA ASP A 590 -4.99 -6.18 -44.93
C ASP A 590 -5.21 -7.65 -44.49
N ARG A 591 -5.37 -8.58 -45.44
CA ARG A 591 -5.51 -10.02 -45.15
C ARG A 591 -4.29 -10.62 -44.42
N VAL A 592 -3.07 -10.24 -44.81
CA VAL A 592 -1.85 -10.65 -44.10
C VAL A 592 -1.95 -10.25 -42.63
N LYS A 593 -2.35 -9.00 -42.33
CA LYS A 593 -2.44 -8.48 -40.96
C LYS A 593 -3.58 -9.13 -40.16
N ASP A 594 -4.74 -9.31 -40.77
CA ASP A 594 -5.90 -9.93 -40.13
C ASP A 594 -5.59 -11.40 -39.75
N LEU A 595 -5.00 -12.18 -40.66
CA LEU A 595 -4.60 -13.57 -40.41
C LEU A 595 -3.43 -13.66 -39.41
N GLU A 596 -2.41 -12.81 -39.54
CA GLU A 596 -1.26 -12.78 -38.63
C GLU A 596 -1.68 -12.44 -37.19
N TYR A 597 -2.68 -11.57 -37.02
CA TYR A 597 -3.27 -11.29 -35.72
C TYR A 597 -4.13 -12.46 -35.19
N GLU A 598 -4.89 -13.15 -36.05
CA GLU A 598 -5.63 -14.35 -35.66
C GLU A 598 -4.69 -15.46 -35.17
N LEU A 599 -3.61 -15.73 -35.91
CA LEU A 599 -2.56 -16.69 -35.54
C LEU A 599 -1.88 -16.29 -34.23
N PHE A 600 -1.55 -15.01 -34.02
CA PHE A 600 -1.04 -14.52 -32.74
C PHE A 600 -2.04 -14.74 -31.58
N VAL A 601 -3.33 -14.48 -31.79
CA VAL A 601 -4.38 -14.71 -30.77
C VAL A 601 -4.54 -16.19 -30.46
N ASN A 602 -4.38 -17.08 -31.46
CA ASN A 602 -4.42 -18.53 -31.28
C ASN A 602 -3.21 -19.03 -30.45
N VAL A 603 -2.00 -18.61 -30.79
CA VAL A 603 -0.76 -18.90 -30.02
C VAL A 603 -0.90 -18.39 -28.58
N ARG A 604 -1.43 -17.17 -28.40
CA ARG A 604 -1.69 -16.61 -27.09
C ARG A 604 -2.71 -17.41 -26.27
N ARG A 605 -3.74 -17.99 -26.91
CA ARG A 605 -4.72 -18.89 -26.25
C ARG A 605 -4.05 -20.21 -25.83
N GLU A 606 -3.17 -20.76 -26.66
CA GLU A 606 -2.40 -21.98 -26.38
C GLU A 606 -1.52 -21.80 -25.14
N VAL A 607 -0.68 -20.75 -25.11
CA VAL A 607 0.18 -20.41 -23.97
C VAL A 607 -0.65 -20.10 -22.71
N ALA A 608 -1.80 -19.44 -22.85
CA ALA A 608 -2.71 -19.15 -21.72
C ALA A 608 -3.27 -20.42 -21.06
N SER A 609 -3.47 -21.51 -21.81
CA SER A 609 -3.94 -22.78 -21.24
C SER A 609 -2.97 -23.41 -20.22
N HIS A 610 -1.70 -22.98 -20.22
CA HIS A 610 -0.68 -23.42 -19.27
C HIS A 610 -0.47 -22.46 -18.09
N ALA A 611 -1.36 -21.48 -17.87
CA ALA A 611 -1.23 -20.46 -16.82
C ALA A 611 -0.88 -21.02 -15.43
N ALA A 612 -1.52 -22.11 -14.99
CA ALA A 612 -1.26 -22.73 -13.69
C ALA A 612 0.18 -23.27 -13.52
N ARG A 613 0.75 -23.84 -14.59
CA ARG A 613 2.17 -24.30 -14.61
C ARG A 613 3.11 -23.09 -14.57
N LEU A 614 2.81 -22.06 -15.37
CA LEU A 614 3.58 -20.82 -15.44
C LEU A 614 3.56 -20.03 -14.10
N GLN A 615 2.41 -19.95 -13.42
CA GLN A 615 2.28 -19.38 -12.08
C GLN A 615 3.03 -20.18 -11.02
N THR A 616 3.05 -21.52 -11.14
CA THR A 616 3.83 -22.36 -10.21
C THR A 616 5.33 -22.15 -10.40
N ALA A 617 5.82 -22.08 -11.64
CA ALA A 617 7.19 -21.69 -11.93
C ALA A 617 7.52 -20.27 -11.40
N ALA A 618 6.63 -19.29 -11.61
CA ALA A 618 6.81 -17.93 -11.06
C ALA A 618 6.90 -17.92 -9.52
N ARG A 619 6.02 -18.67 -8.83
CA ARG A 619 6.03 -18.83 -7.37
C ARG A 619 7.30 -19.51 -6.85
N ILE A 620 7.89 -20.43 -7.62
CA ILE A 620 9.17 -21.07 -7.28
C ILE A 620 10.32 -20.09 -7.48
N LEU A 621 10.37 -19.38 -8.61
CA LEU A 621 11.40 -18.36 -8.88
C LEU A 621 11.36 -17.24 -7.83
N ALA A 622 10.17 -16.78 -7.43
CA ALA A 622 9.99 -15.80 -6.35
C ALA A 622 10.48 -16.33 -4.99
N GLN A 623 10.23 -17.61 -4.66
CA GLN A 623 10.77 -18.23 -3.44
C GLN A 623 12.30 -18.31 -3.45
N LEU A 624 12.90 -18.72 -4.57
CA LEU A 624 14.36 -18.77 -4.72
C LEU A 624 15.00 -17.39 -4.58
N ASP A 625 14.37 -16.36 -5.16
CA ASP A 625 14.80 -14.96 -5.06
C ASP A 625 14.69 -14.43 -3.62
N ALA A 626 13.55 -14.64 -2.95
CA ALA A 626 13.36 -14.21 -1.57
C ALA A 626 14.31 -14.93 -0.58
N LEU A 627 14.57 -16.23 -0.77
CA LEU A 627 15.58 -16.98 0.01
C LEU A 627 17.01 -16.47 -0.28
N GLY A 628 17.35 -16.23 -1.54
CA GLY A 628 18.62 -15.65 -1.97
C GLY A 628 18.82 -14.20 -1.51
N SER A 629 17.73 -13.48 -1.25
CA SER A 629 17.72 -12.14 -0.65
C SER A 629 18.05 -12.19 0.85
N LEU A 630 17.36 -13.06 1.61
CA LEU A 630 17.65 -13.25 3.05
C LEU A 630 19.08 -13.75 3.28
N ALA A 631 19.56 -14.70 2.48
CA ALA A 631 20.92 -15.22 2.57
C ALA A 631 21.99 -14.18 2.19
N GLU A 632 21.70 -13.28 1.25
CA GLU A 632 22.60 -12.18 0.87
C GLU A 632 22.61 -11.06 1.91
N ALA A 633 21.46 -10.69 2.48
CA ALA A 633 21.38 -9.75 3.60
C ALA A 633 22.17 -10.29 4.81
N ALA A 634 22.05 -11.60 5.11
CA ALA A 634 22.80 -12.24 6.17
C ALA A 634 24.32 -12.16 5.95
N ALA A 635 24.79 -12.45 4.73
CA ALA A 635 26.21 -12.39 4.37
C ALA A 635 26.76 -10.94 4.36
N ARG A 636 25.96 -9.95 3.95
CA ARG A 636 26.37 -8.53 3.90
C ARG A 636 26.44 -7.86 5.26
N TYR A 637 25.57 -8.26 6.19
CA TYR A 637 25.40 -7.58 7.48
C TYR A 637 25.83 -8.44 8.69
N ASN A 638 26.51 -9.57 8.41
CA ASN A 638 26.99 -10.54 9.39
C ASN A 638 25.87 -10.95 10.36
N TYR A 639 24.76 -11.45 9.82
CA TYR A 639 23.67 -12.01 10.62
C TYR A 639 23.91 -13.50 10.90
N VAL A 640 23.41 -13.99 12.03
CA VAL A 640 23.56 -15.38 12.47
C VAL A 640 22.25 -16.16 12.33
N GLN A 641 22.32 -17.48 12.16
CA GLN A 641 21.13 -18.33 12.20
C GLN A 641 20.59 -18.39 13.65
N PRO A 642 19.36 -17.93 13.93
CA PRO A 642 18.77 -18.12 15.25
C PRO A 642 18.33 -19.58 15.42
N MET A 643 18.48 -20.13 16.62
CA MET A 643 17.68 -21.29 17.02
C MET A 643 16.23 -20.85 17.20
N VAL A 644 15.28 -21.61 16.66
CA VAL A 644 13.84 -21.39 16.87
C VAL A 644 13.22 -22.69 17.36
N ASP A 645 12.41 -22.62 18.40
CA ASP A 645 11.76 -23.76 19.05
C ASP A 645 10.39 -23.35 19.65
N ASP A 646 9.64 -24.33 20.20
CA ASP A 646 8.31 -24.10 20.80
C ASP A 646 8.37 -23.67 22.29
N ASP A 647 9.57 -23.37 22.80
CA ASP A 647 9.78 -22.82 24.15
C ASP A 647 9.23 -21.37 24.21
N ALA A 648 9.23 -20.77 25.40
CA ALA A 648 8.81 -19.40 25.60
C ALA A 648 9.99 -18.39 25.64
N VAL A 649 11.24 -18.86 25.63
CA VAL A 649 12.47 -18.05 25.84
C VAL A 649 12.82 -17.15 24.64
N ILE A 650 13.21 -15.91 24.90
CA ILE A 650 13.92 -15.03 23.96
C ILE A 650 15.30 -14.76 24.55
N GLU A 651 16.34 -15.30 23.93
CA GLU A 651 17.74 -15.05 24.29
C GLU A 651 18.48 -14.48 23.08
N ILE A 652 19.14 -13.33 23.25
CA ILE A 652 19.85 -12.61 22.20
C ILE A 652 21.17 -12.11 22.77
N HIS A 653 22.30 -12.49 22.16
CA HIS A 653 23.63 -11.99 22.52
C HIS A 653 24.12 -11.05 21.41
N GLU A 654 24.65 -9.89 21.81
CA GLU A 654 25.13 -8.82 20.94
C GLU A 654 24.14 -8.43 19.82
N GLY A 655 22.85 -8.35 20.16
CA GLY A 655 21.80 -7.94 19.26
C GLY A 655 22.01 -6.51 18.74
N ARG A 656 21.68 -6.29 17.46
CA ARG A 656 21.76 -5.00 16.76
C ARG A 656 20.41 -4.68 16.09
N HIS A 657 20.08 -3.40 15.95
CA HIS A 657 18.82 -3.01 15.31
C HIS A 657 19.00 -3.00 13.78
N PRO A 658 18.30 -3.88 13.02
CA PRO A 658 18.62 -4.14 11.60
C PRO A 658 18.48 -2.91 10.71
N VAL A 659 17.54 -1.99 11.00
CA VAL A 659 17.43 -0.72 10.28
C VAL A 659 18.43 0.33 10.77
N VAL A 660 18.49 0.61 12.08
CA VAL A 660 19.33 1.70 12.62
C VAL A 660 20.82 1.47 12.39
N GLU A 661 21.34 0.23 12.45
CA GLU A 661 22.76 -0.06 12.17
C GLU A 661 23.19 0.28 10.74
N ARG A 662 22.25 0.41 9.80
CA ARG A 662 22.50 0.75 8.38
C ARG A 662 22.49 2.26 8.09
N PHE A 663 22.02 3.10 9.02
CA PHE A 663 21.82 4.54 8.80
C PHE A 663 22.51 5.42 9.86
N LEU A 664 23.54 4.90 10.52
CA LEU A 664 24.47 5.68 11.33
C LEU A 664 25.32 6.63 10.46
N ARG A 665 25.96 7.61 11.09
CA ARG A 665 26.86 8.58 10.44
C ARG A 665 28.25 7.98 10.23
N ASP A 666 29.02 8.54 9.29
CA ASP A 666 30.41 8.15 9.07
C ASP A 666 31.22 8.26 10.38
N GLY A 667 31.77 7.13 10.84
CA GLY A 667 32.52 7.03 12.09
C GLY A 667 31.69 6.69 13.34
N GLU A 668 30.36 6.63 13.28
CA GLU A 668 29.53 6.03 14.34
C GLU A 668 29.42 4.51 14.17
N PHE A 669 29.53 3.78 15.28
CA PHE A 669 29.28 2.33 15.34
C PHE A 669 27.99 2.03 16.12
N PHE A 670 27.30 0.95 15.77
CA PHE A 670 26.16 0.48 16.56
C PHE A 670 26.68 -0.22 17.82
N VAL A 671 26.10 0.10 18.98
CA VAL A 671 26.45 -0.58 20.25
C VAL A 671 25.53 -1.79 20.41
N PRO A 672 26.05 -3.02 20.28
CA PRO A 672 25.22 -4.21 20.40
C PRO A 672 24.79 -4.44 21.86
N ASN A 673 23.66 -5.11 22.05
CA ASN A 673 23.05 -5.29 23.36
C ASN A 673 22.48 -6.69 23.55
N ASN A 674 22.64 -7.24 24.75
CA ASN A 674 22.07 -8.53 25.12
C ASN A 674 20.61 -8.39 25.58
N ALA A 675 19.81 -9.42 25.38
CA ALA A 675 18.47 -9.53 25.93
C ALA A 675 18.18 -10.97 26.35
N LEU A 676 17.49 -11.13 27.47
CA LEU A 676 16.92 -12.39 27.94
C LEU A 676 15.48 -12.10 28.38
N LEU A 677 14.52 -12.90 27.92
CA LEU A 677 13.18 -12.97 28.48
C LEU A 677 12.76 -14.43 28.55
N ASP A 678 12.16 -14.85 29.65
CA ASP A 678 11.59 -16.19 29.83
C ASP A 678 10.20 -16.08 30.50
N ARG A 679 9.65 -17.17 31.03
CA ARG A 679 8.39 -17.15 31.78
C ARG A 679 8.55 -17.00 33.29
N ASP A 680 9.72 -17.34 33.83
CA ASP A 680 9.87 -17.77 35.23
C ASP A 680 10.86 -16.92 36.04
N ASN A 681 11.82 -16.24 35.38
CA ASN A 681 12.87 -15.43 36.01
C ASN A 681 12.90 -13.98 35.50
N GLN A 682 12.53 -13.76 34.23
CA GLN A 682 12.63 -12.48 33.54
C GLN A 682 11.52 -12.33 32.48
N ARG A 683 10.27 -12.30 32.93
CA ARG A 683 9.07 -12.12 32.10
C ARG A 683 8.87 -10.66 31.66
N VAL A 684 9.19 -9.71 32.55
CA VAL A 684 9.00 -8.26 32.33
C VAL A 684 10.30 -7.51 32.59
N ILE A 685 10.73 -6.70 31.61
CA ILE A 685 11.86 -5.79 31.72
C ILE A 685 11.33 -4.36 31.87
N ILE A 686 11.62 -3.72 33.00
CA ILE A 686 11.40 -2.29 33.22
C ILE A 686 12.67 -1.55 32.80
N LEU A 687 12.65 -0.96 31.62
CA LEU A 687 13.79 -0.23 31.04
C LEU A 687 13.69 1.27 31.34
N THR A 688 14.59 1.73 32.21
CA THR A 688 14.74 3.14 32.57
C THR A 688 15.86 3.81 31.77
N GLY A 689 15.88 5.14 31.79
CA GLY A 689 17.02 5.92 31.33
C GLY A 689 16.63 7.21 30.59
N PRO A 690 17.59 8.10 30.31
CA PRO A 690 17.33 9.41 29.74
C PRO A 690 16.71 9.36 28.35
N ASN A 691 16.12 10.46 27.90
CA ASN A 691 15.68 10.57 26.52
C ASN A 691 16.92 10.64 25.59
N MET A 692 16.79 10.15 24.35
CA MET A 692 17.90 9.91 23.41
C MET A 692 18.94 8.83 23.81
N SER A 693 18.85 8.23 25.01
CA SER A 693 19.84 7.23 25.47
C SER A 693 19.85 5.90 24.70
N GLY A 694 18.71 5.52 24.10
CA GLY A 694 18.58 4.31 23.26
C GLY A 694 17.35 3.43 23.53
N LYS A 695 16.54 3.70 24.58
CA LYS A 695 15.40 2.88 25.01
C LYS A 695 14.56 2.30 23.85
N SER A 696 13.98 3.19 23.03
CA SER A 696 13.11 2.89 21.88
C SER A 696 13.78 2.14 20.73
N VAL A 697 15.12 2.11 20.69
CA VAL A 697 15.90 1.34 19.71
C VAL A 697 16.08 -0.09 20.23
N PHE A 698 16.46 -0.27 21.50
CA PHE A 698 16.66 -1.58 22.10
C PHE A 698 15.37 -2.42 22.12
N ILE A 699 14.23 -1.84 22.51
CA ILE A 699 12.97 -2.59 22.58
C ILE A 699 12.42 -2.96 21.20
N ARG A 700 12.55 -2.08 20.19
CA ARG A 700 12.18 -2.39 18.79
C ARG A 700 13.13 -3.39 18.14
N GLN A 701 14.41 -3.35 18.48
CA GLN A 701 15.42 -4.33 18.05
C GLN A 701 15.01 -5.76 18.43
N ILE A 702 14.57 -6.00 19.68
CA ILE A 702 14.17 -7.34 20.12
C ILE A 702 12.96 -7.84 19.32
N ALA A 703 11.91 -7.00 19.18
CA ALA A 703 10.73 -7.35 18.37
C ALA A 703 11.07 -7.63 16.89
N LEU A 704 11.97 -6.86 16.29
CA LEU A 704 12.45 -7.09 14.93
C LEU A 704 13.26 -8.38 14.80
N ILE A 705 14.09 -8.73 15.79
CA ILE A 705 14.86 -9.98 15.81
C ILE A 705 13.92 -11.20 15.90
N VAL A 706 12.89 -11.14 16.76
CA VAL A 706 11.88 -12.21 16.89
C VAL A 706 11.09 -12.37 15.58
N LEU A 707 10.63 -11.27 14.98
CA LEU A 707 9.95 -11.28 13.68
C LEU A 707 10.86 -11.87 12.58
N MET A 708 12.13 -11.46 12.51
CA MET A 708 13.09 -11.97 11.55
C MET A 708 13.34 -13.48 11.71
N ALA A 709 13.40 -13.99 12.93
CA ALA A 709 13.51 -15.43 13.17
C ALA A 709 12.29 -16.20 12.63
N GLN A 710 11.06 -15.74 12.92
CA GLN A 710 9.81 -16.39 12.51
C GLN A 710 9.41 -16.20 11.04
N ILE A 711 10.06 -15.31 10.27
CA ILE A 711 9.96 -15.36 8.79
C ILE A 711 10.90 -16.40 8.15
N GLY A 712 11.84 -16.96 8.94
CA GLY A 712 12.89 -17.87 8.46
C GLY A 712 14.22 -17.18 8.10
N SER A 713 14.44 -15.94 8.55
CA SER A 713 15.69 -15.19 8.30
C SER A 713 16.77 -15.50 9.35
N PHE A 714 18.02 -15.21 8.98
CA PHE A 714 19.09 -14.98 9.95
C PHE A 714 18.89 -13.61 10.63
N VAL A 715 19.45 -13.42 11.82
CA VAL A 715 19.20 -12.24 12.69
C VAL A 715 20.46 -11.43 13.02
N PRO A 716 20.33 -10.10 13.24
CA PRO A 716 21.41 -9.20 13.64
C PRO A 716 21.83 -9.43 15.11
N ALA A 717 22.60 -10.47 15.37
CA ALA A 717 23.14 -10.84 16.69
C ALA A 717 24.54 -11.48 16.53
N SER A 718 25.17 -11.93 17.62
CA SER A 718 26.24 -12.94 17.58
C SER A 718 25.74 -14.34 17.97
N TYR A 719 24.68 -14.42 18.79
CA TYR A 719 23.89 -15.63 19.04
C TYR A 719 22.43 -15.25 19.32
N ALA A 720 21.48 -16.13 18.96
CA ALA A 720 20.07 -15.97 19.33
C ALA A 720 19.32 -17.31 19.43
N ARG A 721 18.45 -17.42 20.43
CA ARG A 721 17.45 -18.48 20.60
C ARG A 721 16.08 -17.83 20.80
N ILE A 722 15.12 -18.15 19.94
CA ILE A 722 13.81 -17.50 19.87
C ILE A 722 12.70 -18.56 19.92
N GLY A 723 12.04 -18.66 21.06
CA GLY A 723 10.82 -19.43 21.25
C GLY A 723 9.62 -18.80 20.52
N LEU A 724 8.72 -19.64 19.99
CA LEU A 724 7.59 -19.22 19.16
C LEU A 724 6.71 -18.17 19.87
N THR A 725 6.63 -16.99 19.24
CA THR A 725 5.81 -15.86 19.67
C THR A 725 4.56 -15.76 18.79
N ASP A 726 3.38 -15.80 19.40
CA ASP A 726 2.09 -15.85 18.70
C ASP A 726 1.62 -14.47 18.22
N ARG A 727 1.95 -13.42 18.97
CA ARG A 727 1.63 -12.01 18.67
C ARG A 727 2.79 -11.11 19.08
N ILE A 728 3.03 -10.07 18.28
CA ILE A 728 3.80 -8.91 18.74
C ILE A 728 2.86 -7.72 18.82
N PHE A 729 2.83 -7.09 20.00
CA PHE A 729 2.15 -5.81 20.23
C PHE A 729 3.18 -4.72 20.50
N THR A 730 2.95 -3.52 19.97
CA THR A 730 3.81 -2.37 20.26
C THR A 730 3.01 -1.09 20.46
N ARG A 731 3.23 -0.44 21.61
CA ARG A 731 2.87 0.96 21.84
C ARG A 731 4.15 1.77 21.90
N VAL A 732 4.53 2.38 20.77
CA VAL A 732 5.60 3.38 20.73
C VAL A 732 4.95 4.77 20.74
N GLY A 733 5.56 5.73 21.45
CA GLY A 733 5.03 7.08 21.59
C GLY A 733 4.77 7.77 20.24
N ALA A 734 3.50 8.02 19.93
CA ALA A 734 3.08 8.60 18.66
C ALA A 734 3.42 10.10 18.54
N SER A 735 3.76 10.55 17.33
CA SER A 735 3.65 11.95 16.92
C SER A 735 2.18 12.35 16.76
N ASP A 736 1.83 13.61 17.08
CA ASP A 736 0.44 14.07 17.20
C ASP A 736 -0.44 13.84 15.95
N ASP A 737 -1.50 13.04 16.06
CA ASP A 737 -2.59 13.00 15.08
C ASP A 737 -3.70 14.00 15.48
N ILE A 738 -3.41 15.28 15.21
CA ILE A 738 -4.37 16.38 15.40
C ILE A 738 -5.54 16.26 14.40
N ALA A 739 -5.36 15.56 13.27
CA ALA A 739 -6.32 15.54 12.17
C ALA A 739 -7.61 14.77 12.49
N GLN A 740 -7.57 13.80 13.40
CA GLN A 740 -8.76 13.04 13.84
C GLN A 740 -9.52 13.68 15.03
N GLY A 741 -9.01 14.75 15.64
CA GLY A 741 -9.67 15.43 16.76
C GLY A 741 -9.82 14.57 18.03
N ARG A 742 -9.05 13.48 18.16
CA ARG A 742 -9.02 12.61 19.35
C ARG A 742 -7.89 13.03 20.27
N SER A 743 -8.09 12.90 21.58
CA SER A 743 -6.98 13.07 22.55
C SER A 743 -5.94 11.98 22.32
N THR A 744 -4.66 12.36 22.25
CA THR A 744 -3.52 11.43 22.11
C THR A 744 -3.51 10.39 23.23
N PHE A 745 -3.83 10.80 24.46
CA PHE A 745 -3.99 9.91 25.61
C PHE A 745 -5.16 8.91 25.48
N LEU A 746 -6.26 9.30 24.81
CA LEU A 746 -7.37 8.37 24.57
C LEU A 746 -7.01 7.32 23.51
N VAL A 747 -6.21 7.68 22.50
CA VAL A 747 -5.66 6.73 21.53
C VAL A 747 -4.68 5.78 22.24
N GLU A 748 -3.76 6.32 23.03
CA GLU A 748 -2.80 5.55 23.85
C GLU A 748 -3.49 4.52 24.79
N MET A 749 -4.54 4.93 25.50
CA MET A 749 -5.31 4.03 26.37
C MET A 749 -6.16 3.03 25.56
N SER A 750 -6.65 3.40 24.37
CA SER A 750 -7.36 2.46 23.49
C SER A 750 -6.43 1.40 22.88
N GLU A 751 -5.22 1.78 22.50
CA GLU A 751 -4.17 0.84 22.05
C GLU A 751 -3.76 -0.07 23.22
N THR A 752 -3.52 0.49 24.40
CA THR A 752 -3.11 -0.30 25.58
C THR A 752 -4.23 -1.27 26.04
N SER A 753 -5.50 -0.84 25.99
CA SER A 753 -6.65 -1.72 26.26
C SER A 753 -6.78 -2.86 25.23
N HIS A 754 -6.46 -2.62 23.96
CA HIS A 754 -6.40 -3.67 22.94
C HIS A 754 -5.31 -4.71 23.28
N ILE A 755 -4.12 -4.27 23.68
CA ILE A 755 -3.04 -5.16 24.12
C ILE A 755 -3.50 -6.04 25.30
N LEU A 756 -4.09 -5.43 26.35
CA LEU A 756 -4.54 -6.16 27.54
C LEU A 756 -5.65 -7.19 27.25
N HIS A 757 -6.53 -6.93 26.28
CA HIS A 757 -7.61 -7.85 25.92
C HIS A 757 -7.24 -8.97 24.93
N HIS A 758 -6.09 -8.86 24.24
CA HIS A 758 -5.74 -9.77 23.14
C HIS A 758 -4.33 -10.39 23.22
N ALA A 759 -3.52 -10.02 24.20
CA ALA A 759 -2.24 -10.68 24.47
C ALA A 759 -2.42 -12.04 25.17
N THR A 760 -1.43 -12.91 24.99
CA THR A 760 -1.39 -14.27 25.55
C THR A 760 -0.05 -14.55 26.26
N PRO A 761 0.07 -15.64 27.03
CA PRO A 761 1.34 -16.08 27.60
C PRO A 761 2.44 -16.47 26.58
N ARG A 762 2.18 -16.43 25.26
CA ARG A 762 3.22 -16.56 24.22
C ARG A 762 3.59 -15.21 23.58
N SER A 763 2.79 -14.17 23.77
CA SER A 763 2.97 -12.89 23.09
C SER A 763 4.19 -12.10 23.61
N LEU A 764 4.72 -11.25 22.74
CA LEU A 764 5.74 -10.24 23.06
C LEU A 764 5.10 -8.85 22.99
N ILE A 765 5.27 -8.07 24.05
CA ILE A 765 4.70 -6.74 24.20
C ILE A 765 5.82 -5.71 24.34
N VAL A 766 5.73 -4.61 23.59
CA VAL A 766 6.65 -3.47 23.66
C VAL A 766 5.86 -2.23 24.04
N LEU A 767 6.12 -1.66 25.22
CA LEU A 767 5.54 -0.40 25.68
C LEU A 767 6.64 0.64 25.83
N ASP A 768 6.46 1.84 25.27
CA ASP A 768 7.42 2.94 25.33
C ASP A 768 6.72 4.24 25.80
N GLU A 769 7.09 4.68 27.00
CA GLU A 769 6.60 5.92 27.65
C GLU A 769 5.06 6.01 27.83
N VAL A 770 4.41 4.87 28.09
CA VAL A 770 2.99 4.81 28.50
C VAL A 770 2.75 5.60 29.79
N GLY A 771 1.60 6.29 29.85
CA GLY A 771 1.19 7.20 30.93
C GLY A 771 1.51 8.67 30.66
N ARG A 772 2.34 8.97 29.65
CA ARG A 772 2.91 10.32 29.42
C ARG A 772 1.88 11.41 29.05
N GLY A 773 0.69 11.03 28.56
CA GLY A 773 -0.35 11.97 28.12
C GLY A 773 -1.25 12.59 29.21
N THR A 774 -0.99 12.32 30.51
CA THR A 774 -1.85 12.75 31.62
C THR A 774 -1.03 13.34 32.81
N SER A 775 -1.65 13.56 33.97
CA SER A 775 -0.95 14.00 35.18
C SER A 775 0.11 12.97 35.62
N THR A 776 1.21 13.43 36.24
CA THR A 776 2.32 12.54 36.60
C THR A 776 1.89 11.38 37.50
N TYR A 777 1.01 11.62 38.47
CA TYR A 777 0.56 10.58 39.40
C TYR A 777 -0.45 9.62 38.74
N ASP A 778 -1.35 10.10 37.88
CA ASP A 778 -2.25 9.22 37.12
C ASP A 778 -1.47 8.36 36.13
N GLY A 779 -0.48 8.96 35.44
CA GLY A 779 0.38 8.30 34.46
C GLY A 779 1.25 7.21 35.08
N ILE A 780 1.86 7.46 36.24
CA ILE A 780 2.59 6.44 37.02
C ILE A 780 1.63 5.33 37.47
N SER A 781 0.47 5.69 38.05
CA SER A 781 -0.47 4.72 38.59
C SER A 781 -1.02 3.77 37.51
N LEU A 782 -1.33 4.32 36.33
CA LEU A 782 -1.75 3.52 35.16
C LEU A 782 -0.59 2.66 34.64
N ALA A 783 0.60 3.23 34.43
CA ALA A 783 1.76 2.48 33.96
C ALA A 783 2.11 1.30 34.89
N TRP A 784 2.01 1.51 36.20
CA TRP A 784 2.18 0.48 37.22
C TRP A 784 1.11 -0.62 37.12
N ALA A 785 -0.17 -0.25 37.13
CA ALA A 785 -1.27 -1.20 37.04
C ALA A 785 -1.26 -2.02 35.73
N ILE A 786 -0.90 -1.39 34.61
CA ILE A 786 -0.72 -2.07 33.31
C ILE A 786 0.43 -3.08 33.37
N ALA A 787 1.54 -2.74 34.03
CA ALA A 787 2.67 -3.65 34.19
C ALA A 787 2.36 -4.84 35.13
N GLU A 788 1.60 -4.61 36.20
CA GLU A 788 1.11 -5.70 37.07
C GLU A 788 0.09 -6.60 36.36
N GLU A 789 -0.86 -6.04 35.60
CA GLU A 789 -1.85 -6.83 34.82
C GLU A 789 -1.17 -7.74 33.78
N LEU A 790 -0.22 -7.20 33.03
CA LEU A 790 0.57 -7.93 32.05
C LEU A 790 1.43 -9.04 32.68
N HIS A 791 1.93 -8.79 33.88
CA HIS A 791 2.72 -9.76 34.64
C HIS A 791 1.85 -10.88 35.24
N ASN A 792 0.83 -10.50 36.01
CA ASN A 792 0.07 -11.36 36.92
C ASN A 792 -1.00 -12.18 36.20
N LEU A 793 -1.77 -11.57 35.30
CA LEU A 793 -2.93 -12.20 34.67
C LEU A 793 -2.67 -12.61 33.22
N VAL A 794 -2.01 -11.76 32.42
CA VAL A 794 -1.74 -12.07 31.00
C VAL A 794 -0.54 -13.01 30.85
N GLY A 795 0.49 -12.88 31.71
CA GLY A 795 1.69 -13.72 31.68
C GLY A 795 2.56 -13.52 30.43
N ALA A 796 2.44 -12.38 29.73
CA ALA A 796 3.13 -12.10 28.47
C ALA A 796 4.54 -11.55 28.67
N LYS A 797 5.44 -11.84 27.71
CA LYS A 797 6.80 -11.29 27.71
C LYS A 797 6.73 -9.79 27.40
N THR A 798 7.20 -8.94 28.32
CA THR A 798 6.96 -7.49 28.22
C THR A 798 8.25 -6.68 28.33
N LEU A 799 8.47 -5.82 27.35
CA LEU A 799 9.52 -4.80 27.32
C LEU A 799 8.88 -3.44 27.62
N PHE A 800 9.01 -2.94 28.85
CA PHE A 800 8.39 -1.71 29.32
C PHE A 800 9.45 -0.61 29.47
N ALA A 801 9.64 0.19 28.43
CA ALA A 801 10.47 1.39 28.49
C ALA A 801 9.70 2.56 29.10
N THR A 802 10.30 3.23 30.08
CA THR A 802 9.64 4.30 30.82
C THR A 802 10.57 5.46 31.18
N HIS A 803 9.99 6.61 31.46
CA HIS A 803 10.64 7.79 32.01
C HIS A 803 10.32 7.98 33.51
N TYR A 804 9.39 7.20 34.07
CA TYR A 804 9.06 7.20 35.49
C TYR A 804 10.07 6.37 36.28
N HIS A 805 10.86 7.04 37.14
CA HIS A 805 11.81 6.38 38.03
C HIS A 805 11.08 5.47 39.04
N GLU A 806 9.88 5.86 39.45
CA GLU A 806 9.02 5.16 40.40
C GLU A 806 8.84 3.68 40.02
N MET A 807 8.74 3.37 38.73
CA MET A 807 8.60 2.00 38.20
C MET A 807 9.77 1.06 38.59
N THR A 808 10.93 1.59 38.99
CA THR A 808 12.03 0.76 39.52
C THR A 808 11.68 0.03 40.83
N GLN A 809 10.60 0.43 41.50
CA GLN A 809 10.10 -0.24 42.70
C GLN A 809 9.16 -1.41 42.41
N LEU A 810 8.68 -1.54 41.16
CA LEU A 810 7.74 -2.59 40.74
C LEU A 810 8.23 -4.03 41.01
N PRO A 811 9.52 -4.41 40.76
CA PRO A 811 10.04 -5.72 41.14
C PRO A 811 9.98 -6.06 42.63
N GLN A 812 9.66 -5.09 43.49
CA GLN A 812 9.53 -5.24 44.94
C GLN A 812 8.09 -4.99 45.42
N SER A 813 7.11 -4.87 44.51
CA SER A 813 5.70 -4.77 44.90
C SER A 813 5.22 -6.11 45.49
N PRO A 814 4.39 -6.11 46.56
CA PRO A 814 3.82 -7.35 47.09
C PRO A 814 3.05 -8.14 46.03
N SER A 815 2.31 -7.43 45.17
CA SER A 815 1.56 -8.00 44.04
C SER A 815 2.47 -8.80 43.10
N ILE A 816 3.61 -8.24 42.67
CA ILE A 816 4.58 -8.95 41.81
C ILE A 816 5.21 -10.15 42.54
N ILE A 817 5.55 -10.00 43.82
CA ILE A 817 6.20 -11.07 44.61
C ILE A 817 5.22 -12.25 44.83
N GLU A 818 3.96 -11.97 45.16
CA GLU A 818 2.92 -12.99 45.37
C GLU A 818 2.58 -13.76 44.09
N HIS A 819 2.74 -13.14 42.91
CA HIS A 819 2.54 -13.77 41.60
C HIS A 819 3.83 -14.42 41.04
N GLY A 820 4.83 -14.67 41.89
CA GLY A 820 6.02 -15.47 41.60
C GLY A 820 7.29 -14.69 41.26
N GLY A 821 7.23 -13.35 41.21
CA GLY A 821 8.32 -12.54 40.65
C GLY A 821 8.48 -12.76 39.13
N ALA A 822 9.66 -12.42 38.61
CA ALA A 822 10.01 -12.31 37.17
C ALA A 822 9.82 -10.93 36.51
N VAL A 823 9.70 -9.85 37.29
CA VAL A 823 9.96 -8.47 36.84
C VAL A 823 11.40 -8.07 37.20
N LYS A 824 12.12 -7.41 36.28
CA LYS A 824 13.48 -6.91 36.52
C LYS A 824 13.70 -5.50 35.98
N ASN A 825 14.55 -4.75 36.67
CA ASN A 825 14.98 -3.41 36.24
C ASN A 825 16.21 -3.48 35.33
N PHE A 826 16.18 -2.72 34.26
CA PHE A 826 17.34 -2.42 33.42
C PHE A 826 17.43 -0.91 33.18
N THR A 827 18.63 -0.43 32.85
CA THR A 827 18.85 0.97 32.54
C THR A 827 19.84 1.16 31.40
N MET A 828 19.68 2.26 30.65
CA MET A 828 20.63 2.67 29.62
C MET A 828 21.87 3.30 30.28
N ALA A 829 23.05 2.72 30.05
CA ALA A 829 24.30 3.15 30.66
C ALA A 829 24.69 4.58 30.24
N VAL A 830 25.05 5.38 31.25
CA VAL A 830 25.43 6.79 31.13
C VAL A 830 26.82 6.97 31.75
N GLN A 831 27.69 7.74 31.08
CA GLN A 831 28.96 8.19 31.64
C GLN A 831 28.97 9.72 31.76
N GLU A 832 29.17 10.22 32.98
CA GLU A 832 29.45 11.64 33.21
C GLU A 832 30.95 11.92 33.06
N ARG A 833 31.30 12.98 32.34
CA ARG A 833 32.69 13.43 32.19
C ARG A 833 32.74 14.93 31.90
N ASP A 834 33.55 15.66 32.67
CA ASP A 834 33.82 17.09 32.45
C ASP A 834 32.52 17.93 32.29
N ASN A 835 31.54 17.68 33.17
CA ASN A 835 30.17 18.25 33.17
C ASN A 835 29.31 17.96 31.90
N ASN A 836 29.72 16.99 31.08
CA ASN A 836 28.97 16.48 29.94
C ASN A 836 28.48 15.04 30.20
N VAL A 837 27.33 14.71 29.62
CA VAL A 837 26.69 13.39 29.72
C VAL A 837 26.88 12.64 28.40
N ILE A 838 27.51 11.47 28.47
CA ILE A 838 27.75 10.58 27.32
C ILE A 838 26.83 9.37 27.44
N PHE A 839 25.95 9.18 26.46
CA PHE A 839 25.12 7.98 26.37
C PHE A 839 25.92 6.84 25.74
N LEU A 840 26.22 5.81 26.51
CA LEU A 840 26.98 4.65 26.02
C LEU A 840 26.14 3.73 25.11
N ARG A 841 24.81 3.95 25.04
CA ARG A 841 23.84 3.14 24.28
C ARG A 841 23.82 1.63 24.65
N GLN A 842 24.48 1.28 25.75
CA GLN A 842 24.54 -0.07 26.33
C GLN A 842 23.45 -0.23 27.41
N VAL A 843 22.84 -1.41 27.50
CA VAL A 843 21.86 -1.80 28.52
C VAL A 843 22.58 -2.54 29.64
N ILE A 844 22.28 -2.18 30.89
CA ILE A 844 22.80 -2.83 32.10
C ILE A 844 21.66 -3.14 33.08
N GLU A 845 21.81 -4.21 33.88
CA GLU A 845 20.83 -4.58 34.91
C GLU A 845 20.90 -3.59 36.09
N GLY A 846 19.75 -3.18 36.62
CA GLY A 846 19.61 -2.13 37.64
C GLY A 846 18.64 -1.02 37.23
N GLY A 847 18.27 -0.16 38.19
CA GLY A 847 17.49 1.06 37.93
C GLY A 847 18.40 2.28 37.74
N ALA A 848 17.92 3.30 37.03
CA ALA A 848 18.60 4.61 36.98
C ALA A 848 18.57 5.29 38.37
N GLU A 849 19.72 5.60 38.96
CA GLU A 849 19.78 6.24 40.29
C GLU A 849 19.28 7.70 40.32
N LYS A 850 19.27 8.39 39.17
CA LYS A 850 18.96 9.84 39.07
C LYS A 850 18.29 10.20 37.74
N SER A 851 17.60 11.34 37.72
CA SER A 851 17.08 11.97 36.50
C SER A 851 18.14 12.85 35.83
N PHE A 852 18.51 12.54 34.59
CA PHE A 852 19.46 13.32 33.80
C PHE A 852 18.79 14.40 32.93
N GLY A 853 17.49 14.68 33.12
CA GLY A 853 16.72 15.58 32.25
C GLY A 853 17.31 16.99 32.14
N ILE A 854 17.87 17.52 33.24
CA ILE A 854 18.51 18.85 33.27
C ILE A 854 19.85 18.83 32.51
N HIS A 855 20.59 17.72 32.52
CA HIS A 855 21.80 17.57 31.71
C HIS A 855 21.50 17.44 30.22
N VAL A 856 20.41 16.75 29.83
CA VAL A 856 19.93 16.75 28.43
C VAL A 856 19.53 18.17 27.99
N ALA A 857 18.86 18.92 28.86
CA ALA A 857 18.54 20.33 28.62
C ALA A 857 19.81 21.19 28.42
N GLN A 858 20.86 20.98 29.21
CA GLN A 858 22.16 21.64 29.05
C GLN A 858 22.82 21.29 27.70
N LEU A 859 22.81 20.01 27.29
CA LEU A 859 23.31 19.57 25.98
C LEU A 859 22.52 20.16 24.80
N ALA A 860 21.21 20.41 24.98
CA ALA A 860 20.38 21.13 24.03
C ALA A 860 20.63 22.65 23.98
N GLY A 861 21.62 23.16 24.73
CA GLY A 861 22.02 24.57 24.73
C GLY A 861 21.17 25.49 25.60
N LEU A 862 20.37 24.95 26.53
CA LEU A 862 19.57 25.81 27.41
C LEU A 862 20.47 26.69 28.29
N PRO A 863 20.14 27.99 28.47
CA PRO A 863 21.02 28.95 29.12
C PRO A 863 21.35 28.55 30.56
N SER A 864 22.62 28.68 30.97
CA SER A 864 23.11 28.23 32.29
C SER A 864 22.32 28.77 33.49
N ARG A 865 21.72 29.97 33.36
CA ARG A 865 20.84 30.56 34.39
C ARG A 865 19.51 29.81 34.58
N VAL A 866 19.03 29.13 33.53
CA VAL A 866 17.85 28.25 33.58
C VAL A 866 18.24 26.90 34.17
N ILE A 867 19.39 26.34 33.76
CA ILE A 867 19.94 25.10 34.30
C ILE A 867 20.19 25.20 35.82
N ALA A 868 20.81 26.29 36.27
CA ALA A 868 21.03 26.56 37.70
C ALA A 868 19.71 26.61 38.50
N ARG A 869 18.69 27.30 37.98
CA ARG A 869 17.37 27.36 38.63
C ARG A 869 16.62 26.04 38.58
N ALA A 870 16.79 25.25 37.51
CA ALA A 870 16.20 23.92 37.40
C ALA A 870 16.79 22.96 38.45
N ASN A 871 18.11 23.00 38.66
CA ASN A 871 18.77 22.22 39.70
C ASN A 871 18.33 22.64 41.12
N GLU A 872 18.18 23.95 41.37
CA GLU A 872 17.64 24.47 42.64
C GLU A 872 16.20 23.96 42.90
N VAL A 873 15.33 23.99 41.89
CA VAL A 873 13.94 23.49 42.00
C VAL A 873 13.89 21.98 42.16
N LEU A 874 14.72 21.22 41.43
CA LEU A 874 14.81 19.77 41.58
C LEU A 874 15.24 19.39 43.01
N HIS A 875 16.27 20.05 43.55
CA HIS A 875 16.77 19.75 44.88
C HIS A 875 15.72 19.99 45.98
N ASN A 876 14.89 21.02 45.85
CA ASN A 876 13.77 21.25 46.77
C ASN A 876 12.72 20.14 46.68
N LEU A 877 12.35 19.70 45.46
CA LEU A 877 11.38 18.61 45.25
C LEU A 877 11.90 17.25 45.72
N GLU A 878 13.22 17.03 45.67
CA GLU A 878 13.88 15.85 46.25
C GLU A 878 13.83 15.89 47.79
N GLN A 879 14.13 17.04 48.41
CA GLN A 879 14.04 17.22 49.87
C GLN A 879 12.60 17.09 50.41
N GLU A 880 11.60 17.64 49.70
CA GLU A 880 10.19 17.50 50.08
C GLU A 880 9.76 16.01 50.08
N ARG A 881 10.17 15.24 49.06
CA ARG A 881 9.90 13.79 48.97
C ARG A 881 10.54 12.96 50.08
N ASP A 882 11.76 13.26 50.47
CA ASP A 882 12.42 12.50 51.54
C ASP A 882 11.93 12.92 52.95
N GLY A 883 11.49 14.17 53.14
CA GLY A 883 10.81 14.60 54.37
C GLY A 883 9.48 13.87 54.63
N GLU A 884 8.67 13.64 53.59
CA GLU A 884 7.45 12.81 53.69
C GLU A 884 7.80 11.34 54.08
N ARG A 885 8.91 10.80 53.56
CA ARG A 885 9.36 9.44 53.89
C ARG A 885 9.87 9.29 55.33
N GLU A 886 10.56 10.28 55.88
CA GLU A 886 11.01 10.23 57.27
C GLU A 886 9.84 10.37 58.27
N SER A 887 8.89 11.28 58.00
CA SER A 887 7.70 11.43 58.84
C SER A 887 6.82 10.18 58.89
N GLY A 888 6.65 9.48 57.76
CA GLY A 888 5.96 8.18 57.74
C GLY A 888 6.64 7.10 58.60
N ARG A 889 7.99 7.08 58.64
CA ARG A 889 8.76 6.12 59.46
C ARG A 889 8.86 6.48 60.94
N ALA A 890 8.54 7.72 61.32
CA ALA A 890 8.45 8.11 62.73
C ALA A 890 7.21 7.53 63.41
N GLY A 891 6.07 7.50 62.71
CA GLY A 891 4.77 7.10 63.28
C GLY A 891 4.71 5.65 63.79
N GLU A 892 5.46 4.72 63.18
CA GLU A 892 5.45 3.30 63.57
C GLU A 892 6.34 2.95 64.77
N ARG A 893 7.05 3.93 65.37
CA ARG A 893 7.98 3.67 66.49
C ARG A 893 7.46 4.04 67.88
N GLU A 894 6.37 4.80 67.99
CA GLU A 894 5.78 5.17 69.30
C GLU A 894 4.55 4.34 69.70
N SER A 895 3.95 3.58 68.78
CA SER A 895 2.78 2.72 69.04
C SER A 895 3.05 1.50 69.94
N GLY A 896 4.31 1.25 70.31
CA GLY A 896 4.73 0.04 71.03
C GLY A 896 4.58 0.03 72.56
N ARG A 897 4.18 1.13 73.22
CA ARG A 897 4.13 1.22 74.70
C ARG A 897 3.04 2.15 75.27
N ALA A 898 1.77 1.75 75.22
CA ALA A 898 0.72 2.22 76.15
C ALA A 898 -0.53 1.31 76.14
N GLY A 899 -0.42 0.10 76.67
CA GLY A 899 -1.60 -0.68 77.08
C GLY A 899 -2.10 -0.26 78.47
N GLU A 900 -3.36 -0.61 78.78
CA GLU A 900 -3.98 -0.55 80.12
C GLU A 900 -4.18 0.83 80.78
N ARG A 901 -5.33 1.46 80.48
CA ARG A 901 -6.42 1.79 81.46
C ARG A 901 -7.62 2.36 80.70
N GLU A 902 -8.80 1.76 80.85
CA GLU A 902 -9.83 2.19 81.83
C GLU A 902 -10.16 3.69 81.71
N SER A 903 -11.21 4.15 81.03
CA SER A 903 -12.66 3.80 81.08
C SER A 903 -13.46 4.49 82.20
N GLU A 904 -13.86 5.74 81.97
CA GLU A 904 -15.17 6.29 82.37
C GLU A 904 -15.59 7.28 81.26
N ARG A 905 -16.82 7.20 80.72
CA ARG A 905 -18.08 7.78 81.24
C ARG A 905 -18.01 9.28 81.54
N ALA A 906 -19.01 10.10 81.22
CA ALA A 906 -20.14 9.96 80.28
C ALA A 906 -20.84 11.34 80.18
N ARG A 907 -21.61 11.57 79.11
CA ARG A 907 -22.76 12.52 79.05
C ARG A 907 -22.41 14.03 79.13
N ASP A 908 -23.26 14.95 78.65
CA ASP A 908 -24.58 14.83 77.99
C ASP A 908 -24.78 15.92 76.91
N GLU A 909 -25.73 15.67 75.99
CA GLU A 909 -26.68 16.60 75.31
C GLU A 909 -26.27 17.99 74.72
N SER A 910 -26.96 18.59 73.73
CA SER A 910 -27.84 18.13 72.62
C SER A 910 -28.25 19.34 71.72
N VAL A 911 -29.12 19.11 70.70
CA VAL A 911 -30.04 20.08 70.03
C VAL A 911 -29.53 21.03 68.90
N GLU A 912 -29.97 20.70 67.67
CA GLU A 912 -30.55 21.52 66.58
C GLU A 912 -29.87 22.73 65.85
N ASN A 913 -29.66 22.52 64.53
CA ASN A 913 -30.22 23.23 63.35
C ASN A 913 -29.96 24.73 63.00
N VAL A 914 -30.09 24.98 61.68
CA VAL A 914 -30.40 26.24 60.93
C VAL A 914 -29.24 27.07 60.31
N ARG A 915 -28.96 26.75 59.04
CA ARG A 915 -28.93 27.60 57.80
C ARG A 915 -28.60 29.12 57.85
N ARG A 916 -28.06 29.60 56.68
CA ARG A 916 -27.98 30.99 56.13
C ARG A 916 -26.83 31.86 56.71
N ASN A 917 -26.15 32.74 55.95
CA ASN A 917 -26.47 33.40 54.67
C ASN A 917 -25.21 33.77 53.83
N VAL A 918 -25.42 34.20 52.58
CA VAL A 918 -24.52 34.95 51.66
C VAL A 918 -25.15 36.35 51.49
N PRO A 919 -24.42 37.50 51.50
CA PRO A 919 -24.06 38.16 50.21
C PRO A 919 -22.90 39.21 50.15
N THR A 920 -22.38 39.39 48.93
CA THR A 920 -21.98 40.65 48.21
C THR A 920 -20.91 41.65 48.71
N ASP A 921 -19.87 41.77 47.87
CA ASP A 921 -19.37 42.98 47.15
C ASP A 921 -18.45 44.08 47.77
N GLU A 922 -17.46 44.46 46.93
CA GLU A 922 -16.79 45.76 46.66
C GLU A 922 -16.71 46.88 47.75
N ALA A 923 -15.62 47.64 47.94
CA ALA A 923 -14.21 47.68 47.48
C ALA A 923 -13.44 48.73 48.38
N GLN A 924 -12.33 49.45 48.12
CA GLN A 924 -11.38 49.64 47.00
C GLN A 924 -10.09 50.40 47.51
N TYR A 925 -8.95 50.38 46.79
CA TYR A 925 -7.71 51.20 47.01
C TYR A 925 -6.90 50.95 48.32
N ALA A 926 -5.56 51.11 48.44
CA ALA A 926 -4.50 51.71 47.59
C ALA A 926 -3.11 51.05 47.83
N ILE A 927 -2.01 51.71 47.37
CA ILE A 927 -0.56 51.40 47.58
C ILE A 927 0.01 50.26 46.68
N SER A 928 1.15 50.41 45.99
CA SER A 928 1.58 51.45 45.04
C SER A 928 2.83 51.01 44.25
N ASN A 929 2.75 51.08 42.92
CA ASN A 929 3.81 51.40 41.96
C ASN A 929 5.30 51.15 42.30
N THR A 930 5.86 50.01 41.88
CA THR A 930 7.25 49.96 41.35
C THR A 930 7.48 48.84 40.32
N ARG A 931 6.61 48.71 39.29
CA ARG A 931 6.87 47.78 38.14
C ARG A 931 6.10 48.06 36.83
N TYR A 932 5.45 49.21 36.69
CA TYR A 932 4.63 49.55 35.50
C TYR A 932 5.31 50.59 34.58
N THR A 933 6.30 50.15 33.80
CA THR A 933 6.80 50.87 32.62
C THR A 933 7.05 49.90 31.46
N THR A 934 7.99 48.97 31.62
CA THR A 934 8.46 48.06 30.53
C THR A 934 7.34 47.27 29.85
N ALA A 935 6.48 46.60 30.61
CA ALA A 935 5.45 45.69 30.08
C ALA A 935 4.38 46.36 29.19
N ARG A 936 4.27 47.70 29.20
CA ARG A 936 3.35 48.45 28.32
C ARG A 936 4.01 48.85 27.00
N GLU A 937 5.33 49.11 27.03
CA GLU A 937 6.13 49.44 25.85
C GLU A 937 6.44 48.18 25.03
N GLU A 938 6.85 47.09 25.70
CA GLU A 938 7.10 45.78 25.08
C GLU A 938 5.86 45.26 24.32
N ARG A 939 4.67 45.40 24.90
CA ARG A 939 3.42 44.96 24.27
C ARG A 939 3.01 45.85 23.09
N ALA A 940 3.21 47.16 23.17
CA ALA A 940 2.96 48.06 22.06
C ALA A 940 3.90 47.78 20.86
N VAL A 941 5.17 47.44 21.13
CA VAL A 941 6.13 47.01 20.09
C VAL A 941 5.73 45.67 19.49
N TYR A 942 5.29 44.71 20.29
CA TYR A 942 4.79 43.42 19.81
C TYR A 942 3.55 43.57 18.91
N ASP A 943 2.54 44.29 19.37
CA ASP A 943 1.28 44.48 18.64
C ASP A 943 1.51 45.26 17.32
N ALA A 944 2.36 46.30 17.33
CA ALA A 944 2.76 47.01 16.11
C ALA A 944 3.53 46.12 15.12
N ARG A 945 4.38 45.21 15.60
CA ARG A 945 5.10 44.23 14.77
C ARG A 945 4.13 43.22 14.15
N VAL A 946 3.13 42.75 14.91
CA VAL A 946 2.07 41.85 14.39
C VAL A 946 1.23 42.57 13.33
N GLU A 947 0.90 43.86 13.51
CA GLU A 947 0.16 44.63 12.50
C GLU A 947 0.99 44.85 11.22
N ALA A 948 2.31 45.06 11.33
CA ALA A 948 3.21 45.13 10.18
C ALA A 948 3.26 43.81 9.38
N TRP A 949 3.39 42.67 10.06
CA TRP A 949 3.34 41.34 9.43
C TRP A 949 1.98 41.06 8.77
N ARG A 950 0.86 41.46 9.39
CA ARG A 950 -0.47 41.36 8.79
C ARG A 950 -0.60 42.21 7.52
N ASN A 951 0.00 43.39 7.48
CA ASN A 951 -0.04 44.25 6.29
C ASN A 951 0.71 43.62 5.11
N VAL A 952 1.90 43.04 5.33
CA VAL A 952 2.63 42.31 4.29
C VAL A 952 1.81 41.10 3.79
N LEU A 953 1.14 40.37 4.69
CA LEU A 953 0.28 39.25 4.31
C LEU A 953 -0.97 39.68 3.50
N ARG A 954 -1.55 40.85 3.79
CA ARG A 954 -2.64 41.45 2.97
C ARG A 954 -2.14 41.91 1.60
N GLU A 955 -1.00 42.60 1.55
CA GLU A 955 -0.37 43.00 0.27
C GLU A 955 -0.10 41.77 -0.62
N ILE A 956 0.31 40.64 -0.03
CA ILE A 956 0.52 39.37 -0.75
C ILE A 956 -0.81 38.73 -1.22
N SER A 957 -1.89 38.78 -0.42
CA SER A 957 -3.19 38.22 -0.84
C SER A 957 -3.85 38.99 -1.98
N ASP A 958 -3.51 40.27 -2.14
CA ASP A 958 -4.10 41.16 -3.14
C ASP A 958 -3.30 41.17 -4.48
N VAL A 959 -2.24 40.36 -4.60
CA VAL A 959 -1.43 40.24 -5.84
C VAL A 959 -2.15 39.39 -6.89
N ASP A 960 -2.60 40.01 -7.98
CA ASP A 960 -3.03 39.28 -9.18
C ASP A 960 -1.82 38.77 -9.98
N ILE A 961 -1.29 37.61 -9.55
CA ILE A 961 -0.17 36.91 -10.19
C ILE A 961 -0.48 36.56 -11.66
N ALA A 962 -1.76 36.39 -12.05
CA ALA A 962 -2.12 35.98 -13.40
C ALA A 962 -1.91 37.07 -14.46
N ASN A 963 -1.81 38.33 -14.05
CA ASN A 963 -1.59 39.48 -14.94
C ASN A 963 -0.21 40.15 -14.78
N MET A 964 0.69 39.61 -13.96
CA MET A 964 2.07 40.10 -13.81
C MET A 964 3.05 39.45 -14.81
N THR A 965 4.02 40.23 -15.31
CA THR A 965 5.17 39.64 -16.02
C THR A 965 6.15 38.98 -15.04
N PRO A 966 6.92 37.95 -15.45
CA PRO A 966 7.86 37.27 -14.55
C PRO A 966 8.90 38.20 -13.90
N VAL A 967 9.30 39.28 -14.58
CA VAL A 967 10.24 40.27 -14.03
C VAL A 967 9.58 41.11 -12.92
N GLN A 968 8.31 41.51 -13.08
CA GLN A 968 7.57 42.23 -12.04
C GLN A 968 7.34 41.33 -10.81
N ALA A 969 7.01 40.05 -11.03
CA ALA A 969 6.87 39.09 -9.94
C ALA A 969 8.18 38.88 -9.17
N LEU A 970 9.33 38.81 -9.86
CA LEU A 970 10.65 38.70 -9.22
C LEU A 970 11.06 39.95 -8.45
N VAL A 971 10.78 41.15 -8.98
CA VAL A 971 11.04 42.42 -8.27
C VAL A 971 10.18 42.49 -7.00
N LEU A 972 8.89 42.21 -7.10
CA LEU A 972 7.97 42.19 -5.96
C LEU A 972 8.39 41.16 -4.90
N LEU A 973 8.79 39.96 -5.30
CA LEU A 973 9.28 38.93 -4.38
C LEU A 973 10.54 39.39 -3.62
N ASN A 974 11.47 40.05 -4.31
CA ASN A 974 12.68 40.60 -3.70
C ASN A 974 12.37 41.78 -2.75
N GLU A 975 11.45 42.67 -3.10
CA GLU A 975 10.99 43.75 -2.21
C GLU A 975 10.33 43.18 -0.94
N MET A 976 9.51 42.14 -1.07
CA MET A 976 8.88 41.47 0.07
C MET A 976 9.90 40.72 0.94
N GLN A 977 10.89 40.04 0.34
CA GLN A 977 11.99 39.43 1.09
C GLN A 977 12.81 40.48 1.87
N GLN A 978 13.12 41.62 1.26
CA GLN A 978 13.82 42.70 1.96
C GLN A 978 12.98 43.28 3.11
N ARG A 979 11.68 43.53 2.90
CA ARG A 979 10.76 43.95 3.98
C ARG A 979 10.69 42.94 5.14
N ILE A 980 10.64 41.64 4.84
CA ILE A 980 10.63 40.57 5.84
C ILE A 980 11.96 40.53 6.61
N SER A 981 13.10 40.54 5.92
CA SER A 981 14.41 40.53 6.59
C SER A 981 14.59 41.71 7.56
N VAL A 982 14.07 42.91 7.24
CA VAL A 982 14.11 44.09 8.12
C VAL A 982 13.20 43.94 9.36
N LEU A 983 12.22 43.04 9.34
CA LEU A 983 11.40 42.67 10.51
C LEU A 983 12.07 41.59 11.37
N GLU A 984 12.96 40.77 10.80
CA GLU A 984 13.68 39.68 11.47
C GLU A 984 15.02 40.13 12.09
N ASP A 985 15.80 40.96 11.38
CA ASP A 985 17.16 41.39 11.75
C ASP A 985 17.23 42.34 12.97
N LYS A 986 16.07 42.66 13.56
CA LYS A 986 15.94 43.42 14.82
C LYS A 986 15.68 42.52 16.04
N THR A 987 16.16 41.28 16.02
CA THR A 987 15.90 40.30 17.09
C THR A 987 17.09 40.07 18.03
N ASN A 988 16.89 40.41 19.30
CA ASN A 988 17.55 39.71 20.40
C ASN A 988 16.71 38.43 20.66
N PRO A 989 17.25 37.21 20.56
CA PRO A 989 16.45 35.99 20.46
C PRO A 989 15.89 35.50 21.82
N ARG A 990 14.95 36.27 22.37
CA ARG A 990 14.04 35.85 23.47
C ARG A 990 12.70 36.59 23.39
N ILE A 991 11.70 35.94 22.81
CA ILE A 991 10.26 35.92 23.16
C ILE A 991 9.72 34.63 22.55
#